data_AF-A0A536F619-F1
#
_entry.id   AF-A0A536F619-F1
#
_cell.length_a   1.000
_cell.length_b   1.000
_cell.length_c   1.000
_cell.angle_alpha   90.00
_cell.angle_beta   90.00
_cell.angle_gamma   90.00
#
_symmetry.space_group_name_H-M   'P 1'
#
loop_
_entity.id
_entity.type
_entity.pdbx_description
1 polymer ?
#
loop_
_entity_poly.entity_id
_entity_poly.type
_entity_poly.pdbx_seq_one_letter_code
_entity_poly.pdbx_strand_id
1 'polypeptide(L)'
;DPEPSRAIQPIAEAIRKSEAASFVVVANVDGIRYSHPNPDLIGQRVSTDPSPALQGQSWVGIEQGTLGKSVRAKVPIFESGGKVIGIVSVGFLEDQVNATLLQSMPLIGANVALALGLGIAGSILLSRRLGRQTFGLQPSDIAALLEQRESTLHGIREGVLATDRDGRITLLNDEAKRLLGLEPGAEGRRIAEVVPPGRMRDVLTGERGGADQMLLTGDRVLVANRMPAVVRGGTVGAVVTLRDRTELEGILRELDGVRSLAHALRAQAHEFSNKLHTVAGLIELGRSDEAVRFIARTALVHQELVDLVHERIGDPALLVRGRRVGRGRGPGRTGRGRRARPRLWPGRRHRRRRGDLRGRLHHEDRHVAPRARARAGPSGRAAPRRLASREQRGRRGIHRAPPRGRIARVVIRVLIVEDDFRVAEIHRAYVQRLEGFTVVAEAHTAIEALRLAEESRPDLVLLDIYLPDHSGLDVLRSLRTPGRHPVDVIAITADKDVETLREALKSGVVHYLVKPFQFSAFREKLESYAALRARLAQVSEVDQDEVDRIYALLRSDSGPSLPKGVSPTTLALVVRAVRSASEDVSAVDIARAAGISRVTSRRYLEHLARSGLVAITNRYGSAGRPEHRYRWSSRVSERAGT
;
A
#
# COMPACT_ATOMS: atom_id res chain seq x y z
N ASP A 1 4.11 85.87 -96.07
CA ASP A 1 5.53 85.64 -96.38
C ASP A 1 5.61 84.65 -97.54
N PRO A 2 6.33 84.92 -98.66
CA PRO A 2 6.44 83.98 -99.79
C PRO A 2 7.14 82.65 -99.46
N GLU A 3 7.96 82.58 -98.39
CA GLU A 3 8.59 81.34 -97.90
C GLU A 3 8.42 81.16 -96.38
N PRO A 4 7.21 80.80 -95.90
CA PRO A 4 6.90 80.74 -94.46
C PRO A 4 7.73 79.68 -93.69
N SER A 5 8.22 78.65 -94.37
CA SER A 5 9.05 77.60 -93.75
C SER A 5 10.40 78.11 -93.25
N ARG A 6 10.99 79.15 -93.87
CA ARG A 6 12.29 79.70 -93.46
C ARG A 6 12.27 80.29 -92.05
N ALA A 7 11.15 80.89 -91.64
CA ALA A 7 10.98 81.44 -90.30
C ALA A 7 10.48 80.39 -89.30
N ILE A 8 9.58 79.51 -89.71
CA ILE A 8 8.86 78.60 -88.79
C ILE A 8 9.67 77.33 -88.47
N GLN A 9 10.41 76.76 -89.44
CA GLN A 9 11.16 75.53 -89.24
C GLN A 9 12.22 75.62 -88.12
N PRO A 10 13.05 76.69 -88.02
CA PRO A 10 14.04 76.80 -86.95
C PRO A 10 13.42 76.86 -85.55
N ILE A 11 12.28 77.55 -85.40
CA ILE A 11 11.55 77.66 -84.13
C ILE A 11 10.98 76.30 -83.73
N ALA A 12 10.34 75.60 -84.67
CA ALA A 12 9.79 74.28 -84.44
C ALA A 12 10.88 73.26 -84.05
N GLU A 13 12.05 73.29 -84.70
CA GLU A 13 13.18 72.43 -84.36
C GLU A 13 13.80 72.75 -83.00
N ALA A 14 13.86 74.04 -82.61
CA ALA A 14 14.35 74.44 -81.29
C ALA A 14 13.46 73.88 -80.18
N ILE A 15 12.14 74.03 -80.32
CA ILE A 15 11.15 73.51 -79.35
C ILE A 15 11.17 71.97 -79.33
N ARG A 16 11.28 71.34 -80.51
CA ARG A 16 11.39 69.87 -80.61
C ARG A 16 12.55 69.33 -79.78
N LYS A 17 13.71 69.98 -79.86
CA LYS A 17 14.91 69.58 -79.12
C LYS A 17 14.84 69.90 -77.63
N SER A 18 14.27 71.05 -77.24
CA SER A 18 14.19 71.44 -75.82
C SER A 18 13.23 70.58 -75.03
N GLU A 19 12.07 70.23 -75.62
CA GLU A 19 11.03 69.42 -74.98
C GLU A 19 11.18 67.92 -75.26
N ALA A 20 12.27 67.50 -75.92
CA ALA A 20 12.51 66.12 -76.38
C ALA A 20 11.33 65.50 -77.19
N ALA A 21 10.52 66.34 -77.83
CA ALA A 21 9.41 65.91 -78.67
C ALA A 21 9.95 65.19 -79.90
N SER A 22 9.26 64.13 -80.35
CA SER A 22 9.72 63.42 -81.56
C SER A 22 9.51 64.25 -82.82
N PHE A 23 8.47 65.09 -82.85
CA PHE A 23 8.23 66.06 -83.91
C PHE A 23 7.41 67.26 -83.42
N VAL A 24 7.63 68.41 -84.06
CA VAL A 24 6.83 69.64 -83.93
C VAL A 24 6.52 70.11 -85.36
N VAL A 25 5.25 69.99 -85.75
CA VAL A 25 4.78 70.24 -87.11
C VAL A 25 3.77 71.38 -87.09
N VAL A 26 4.10 72.47 -87.78
CA VAL A 26 3.24 73.62 -87.98
C VAL A 26 2.65 73.54 -89.38
N ALA A 27 1.34 73.69 -89.53
CA ALA A 27 0.66 73.69 -90.82
C ALA A 27 -0.34 74.84 -90.92
N ASN A 28 -0.62 75.29 -92.15
CA ASN A 28 -1.61 76.34 -92.42
C ASN A 28 -3.05 75.79 -92.43
N VAL A 29 -4.03 76.67 -92.69
CA VAL A 29 -5.46 76.32 -92.80
C VAL A 29 -5.76 75.29 -93.90
N ASP A 30 -4.96 75.26 -94.96
CA ASP A 30 -5.10 74.28 -96.06
C ASP A 30 -4.43 72.92 -95.73
N GLY A 31 -3.86 72.79 -94.53
CA GLY A 31 -3.17 71.60 -94.06
C GLY A 31 -1.76 71.41 -94.65
N ILE A 32 -1.17 72.45 -95.24
CA ILE A 32 0.19 72.44 -95.80
C ILE A 32 1.21 72.67 -94.68
N ARG A 33 2.21 71.78 -94.56
CA ARG A 33 3.25 71.83 -93.52
C ARG A 33 4.28 72.91 -93.80
N TYR A 34 4.53 73.77 -92.82
CA TYR A 34 5.63 74.73 -92.80
C TYR A 34 6.79 74.28 -91.93
N SER A 35 6.58 73.32 -91.01
CA SER A 35 7.68 72.64 -90.31
C SER A 35 7.50 71.13 -90.26
N HIS A 36 8.63 70.41 -90.33
CA HIS A 36 8.68 68.97 -90.14
C HIS A 36 10.13 68.52 -89.85
N PRO A 37 10.38 67.49 -89.02
CA PRO A 37 11.76 67.00 -88.77
C PRO A 37 12.47 66.46 -90.02
N ASN A 38 11.69 65.90 -90.96
CA ASN A 38 12.16 65.57 -92.31
C ASN A 38 11.86 66.75 -93.27
N PRO A 39 12.89 67.45 -93.79
CA PRO A 39 12.72 68.59 -94.70
C PRO A 39 11.96 68.28 -95.99
N ASP A 40 12.01 67.04 -96.50
CA ASP A 40 11.36 66.64 -97.76
C ASP A 40 9.83 66.67 -97.68
N LEU A 41 9.28 66.67 -96.46
CA LEU A 41 7.85 66.71 -96.18
C LEU A 41 7.32 68.14 -95.94
N ILE A 42 8.19 69.15 -95.94
CA ILE A 42 7.81 70.56 -95.86
C ILE A 42 7.16 70.96 -97.20
N GLY A 43 6.01 71.62 -97.14
CA GLY A 43 5.20 71.96 -98.33
C GLY A 43 4.19 70.87 -98.74
N GLN A 44 4.20 69.69 -98.11
CA GLN A 44 3.21 68.64 -98.33
C GLN A 44 2.03 68.76 -97.34
N ARG A 45 0.90 68.10 -97.65
CA ARG A 45 -0.27 68.06 -96.74
C ARG A 45 -0.03 67.20 -95.50
N VAL A 46 -0.66 67.55 -94.38
CA VAL A 46 -0.68 66.73 -93.17
C VAL A 46 -1.35 65.38 -93.42
N SER A 47 -0.76 64.30 -92.92
CA SER A 47 -1.25 62.92 -93.13
C SER A 47 -2.33 62.50 -92.13
N THR A 48 -2.59 63.34 -91.13
CA THR A 48 -3.56 63.12 -90.06
C THR A 48 -4.62 64.20 -90.11
N ASP A 49 -5.87 63.89 -89.73
CA ASP A 49 -7.00 64.81 -89.84
C ASP A 49 -6.75 66.13 -89.07
N PRO A 50 -6.71 67.30 -89.76
CA PRO A 50 -6.53 68.59 -89.10
C PRO A 50 -7.84 69.20 -88.58
N SER A 51 -9.00 68.60 -88.89
CA SER A 51 -10.33 69.19 -88.66
C SER A 51 -10.59 69.66 -87.23
N PRO A 52 -10.24 68.90 -86.16
CA PRO A 52 -10.52 69.32 -84.78
C PRO A 52 -9.81 70.62 -84.38
N ALA A 53 -8.55 70.78 -84.79
CA ALA A 53 -7.77 71.97 -84.49
C ALA A 53 -8.17 73.15 -85.37
N LEU A 54 -8.58 72.93 -86.62
CA LEU A 54 -9.10 74.00 -87.49
C LEU A 54 -10.46 74.55 -87.03
N GLN A 55 -11.24 73.77 -86.27
CA GLN A 55 -12.47 74.22 -85.61
C GLN A 55 -12.20 75.01 -84.31
N GLY A 56 -10.93 75.27 -83.98
CA GLY A 56 -10.55 76.04 -82.80
C GLY A 56 -10.44 75.22 -81.50
N GLN A 57 -10.49 73.88 -81.56
CA GLN A 57 -10.38 73.01 -80.38
C GLN A 57 -9.00 72.33 -80.29
N SER A 58 -8.41 72.31 -79.09
CA SER A 58 -7.20 71.50 -78.85
C SER A 58 -7.58 70.02 -78.74
N TRP A 59 -6.83 69.15 -79.40
CA TRP A 59 -7.06 67.71 -79.39
C TRP A 59 -5.80 66.95 -78.96
N VAL A 60 -5.97 65.90 -78.16
CA VAL A 60 -4.88 65.00 -77.75
C VAL A 60 -5.32 63.56 -77.96
N GLY A 61 -4.49 62.76 -78.61
CA GLY A 61 -4.79 61.34 -78.82
C GLY A 61 -3.65 60.60 -79.52
N ILE A 62 -3.92 59.34 -79.87
CA ILE A 62 -2.95 58.45 -80.52
C ILE A 62 -3.31 58.34 -82.00
N GLU A 63 -2.37 58.65 -82.88
CA GLU A 63 -2.57 58.59 -84.32
C GLU A 63 -1.34 57.99 -85.03
N GLN A 64 -1.60 57.39 -86.20
CA GLN A 64 -0.57 56.94 -87.12
C GLN A 64 -0.14 58.11 -88.02
N GLY A 65 1.11 58.57 -87.88
CA GLY A 65 1.68 59.61 -88.73
C GLY A 65 2.81 59.13 -89.61
N THR A 66 3.45 60.09 -90.30
CA THR A 66 4.61 59.85 -91.19
C THR A 66 5.83 59.29 -90.46
N LEU A 67 5.94 59.48 -89.15
CA LEU A 67 7.03 58.97 -88.32
C LEU A 67 6.62 57.72 -87.50
N GLY A 68 5.40 57.20 -87.69
CA GLY A 68 4.87 56.08 -86.92
C GLY A 68 3.76 56.47 -85.94
N LYS A 69 3.35 55.49 -85.11
CA LYS A 69 2.32 55.64 -84.09
C LYS A 69 2.84 56.52 -82.97
N SER A 70 2.12 57.60 -82.67
CA SER A 70 2.55 58.59 -81.68
C SER A 70 1.37 59.16 -80.91
N VAL A 71 1.62 59.51 -79.66
CA VAL A 71 0.72 60.38 -78.88
C VAL A 71 0.96 61.79 -79.36
N ARG A 72 -0.08 62.44 -79.86
CA ARG A 72 0.01 63.77 -80.48
C ARG A 72 -1.00 64.71 -79.84
N ALA A 73 -0.56 65.95 -79.63
CA ALA A 73 -1.40 67.08 -79.31
C ALA A 73 -1.46 68.01 -80.52
N LYS A 74 -2.66 68.40 -80.93
CA LYS A 74 -2.94 69.35 -82.00
C LYS A 74 -3.60 70.59 -81.40
N VAL A 75 -3.01 71.76 -81.60
CA VAL A 75 -3.50 73.03 -81.06
C VAL A 75 -3.67 74.06 -82.19
N PRO A 76 -4.81 74.79 -82.25
CA PRO A 76 -5.00 75.90 -83.20
C PRO A 76 -4.02 77.06 -82.96
N ILE A 77 -3.61 77.70 -84.05
CA ILE A 77 -2.92 79.00 -84.04
C ILE A 77 -3.94 80.07 -84.41
N PHE A 78 -4.08 81.09 -83.57
CA PHE A 78 -5.03 82.19 -83.77
C PHE A 78 -4.31 83.46 -84.25
N GLU A 79 -4.98 84.22 -85.11
CA GLU A 79 -4.62 85.62 -85.42
C GLU A 79 -5.22 86.57 -84.37
N SER A 80 -4.72 87.81 -84.29
CA SER A 80 -5.18 88.85 -83.35
C SER A 80 -6.70 89.14 -83.39
N GLY A 81 -7.41 88.71 -84.43
CA GLY A 81 -8.88 88.80 -84.58
C GLY A 81 -9.67 87.53 -84.22
N GLY A 82 -9.04 86.50 -83.63
CA GLY A 82 -9.70 85.27 -83.18
C GLY A 82 -9.95 84.20 -84.27
N LYS A 83 -9.50 84.45 -85.50
CA LYS A 83 -9.57 83.48 -86.61
C LYS A 83 -8.41 82.48 -86.51
N VAL A 84 -8.69 81.19 -86.74
CA VAL A 84 -7.66 80.14 -86.83
C VAL A 84 -6.89 80.31 -88.14
N ILE A 85 -5.58 80.48 -88.05
CA ILE A 85 -4.65 80.67 -89.18
C ILE A 85 -3.73 79.48 -89.43
N GLY A 86 -3.74 78.49 -88.55
CA GLY A 86 -2.96 77.27 -88.70
C GLY A 86 -3.10 76.34 -87.50
N ILE A 87 -2.31 75.27 -87.49
CA ILE A 87 -2.28 74.28 -86.41
C ILE A 87 -0.82 73.94 -86.05
N VAL A 88 -0.57 73.65 -84.78
CA VAL A 88 0.68 73.05 -84.31
C VAL A 88 0.37 71.64 -83.82
N SER A 89 1.11 70.66 -84.33
CA SER A 89 1.08 69.27 -83.89
C SER A 89 2.39 68.90 -83.23
N VAL A 90 2.36 68.59 -81.94
CA VAL A 90 3.51 68.09 -81.17
C VAL A 90 3.23 66.65 -80.79
N GLY A 91 4.21 65.77 -80.89
CA GLY A 91 4.00 64.39 -80.44
C GLY A 91 5.26 63.62 -80.11
N PHE A 92 5.04 62.55 -79.35
CA PHE A 92 6.05 61.58 -78.93
C PHE A 92 5.72 60.22 -79.54
N LEU A 93 6.72 59.57 -80.15
CA LEU A 93 6.59 58.20 -80.68
C LEU A 93 6.29 57.22 -79.54
N GLU A 94 5.39 56.27 -79.81
CA GLU A 94 5.04 55.21 -78.86
C GLU A 94 6.28 54.41 -78.42
N ASP A 95 7.20 54.13 -79.35
CA ASP A 95 8.45 53.41 -79.05
C ASP A 95 9.37 54.21 -78.13
N GLN A 96 9.40 55.55 -78.24
CA GLN A 96 10.20 56.41 -77.36
C GLN A 96 9.62 56.46 -75.94
N VAL A 97 8.29 56.52 -75.82
CA VAL A 97 7.59 56.44 -74.53
C VAL A 97 7.80 55.06 -73.90
N ASN A 98 7.65 53.99 -74.67
CA ASN A 98 7.86 52.61 -74.20
C ASN A 98 9.30 52.35 -73.78
N ALA A 99 10.30 52.83 -74.54
CA ALA A 99 11.71 52.70 -74.17
C ALA A 99 12.02 53.41 -72.85
N THR A 100 11.45 54.59 -72.64
CA THR A 100 11.62 55.35 -71.37
C THR A 100 10.97 54.63 -70.19
N LEU A 101 9.79 54.02 -70.40
CA LEU A 101 9.13 53.19 -69.40
C LEU A 101 9.93 51.92 -69.09
N LEU A 102 10.43 51.22 -70.12
CA LEU A 102 11.24 50.02 -69.95
C LEU A 102 12.56 50.30 -69.21
N GLN A 103 13.19 51.44 -69.47
CA GLN A 103 14.41 51.85 -68.75
C GLN A 103 14.16 52.13 -67.26
N SER A 104 12.94 52.50 -66.88
CA SER A 104 12.56 52.77 -65.49
C SER A 104 12.15 51.51 -64.71
N MET A 105 11.79 50.41 -65.40
CA MET A 105 11.33 49.16 -64.77
C MET A 105 12.35 48.47 -63.86
N PRO A 106 13.67 48.42 -64.16
CA PRO A 106 14.65 47.76 -63.30
C PRO A 106 14.71 48.36 -61.89
N LEU A 107 14.59 49.69 -61.76
CA LEU A 107 14.61 50.37 -60.47
C LEU A 107 13.37 50.01 -59.63
N ILE A 108 12.20 50.00 -60.27
CA ILE A 108 10.93 49.59 -59.63
C ILE A 108 11.03 48.12 -59.20
N GLY A 109 11.51 47.25 -60.09
CA GLY A 109 11.70 45.83 -59.83
C GLY A 109 12.66 45.56 -58.67
N ALA A 110 13.77 46.31 -58.59
CA ALA A 110 14.74 46.20 -57.50
C ALA A 110 14.12 46.59 -56.14
N ASN A 111 13.34 47.67 -56.08
CA ASN A 111 12.66 48.09 -54.86
C ASN A 111 11.60 47.07 -54.40
N VAL A 112 10.83 46.54 -55.34
CA VAL A 112 9.84 45.48 -55.04
C VAL A 112 10.52 44.21 -54.54
N ALA A 113 11.62 43.79 -55.19
CA ALA A 113 12.40 42.63 -54.76
C ALA A 113 13.01 42.83 -53.36
N LEU A 114 13.53 44.02 -53.07
CA LEU A 114 14.07 44.37 -51.76
C LEU A 114 12.99 44.33 -50.67
N ALA A 115 11.83 44.94 -50.92
CA ALA A 115 10.71 44.94 -49.98
C ALA A 115 10.21 43.52 -49.71
N LEU A 116 10.09 42.69 -50.75
CA LEU A 116 9.70 41.28 -50.62
C LEU A 116 10.75 40.48 -49.83
N GLY A 117 12.04 40.68 -50.14
CA GLY A 117 13.15 40.03 -49.43
C GLY A 117 13.18 40.37 -47.94
N LEU A 118 12.99 41.65 -47.59
CA LEU A 118 12.88 42.11 -46.19
C LEU A 118 11.66 41.50 -45.50
N GLY A 119 10.51 41.43 -46.18
CA GLY A 119 9.30 40.80 -45.66
C GLY A 119 9.48 39.31 -45.36
N ILE A 120 10.08 38.57 -46.30
CA ILE A 120 10.38 37.14 -46.14
C ILE A 120 11.39 36.94 -45.00
N ALA A 121 12.48 37.71 -44.98
CA ALA A 121 13.50 37.62 -43.94
C ALA A 121 12.92 37.93 -42.54
N GLY A 122 12.11 38.99 -42.43
CA GLY A 122 11.42 39.37 -41.21
C GLY A 122 10.45 38.28 -40.72
N SER A 123 9.67 37.70 -41.63
CA SER A 123 8.75 36.60 -41.32
C SER A 123 9.49 35.35 -40.81
N ILE A 124 10.59 34.96 -41.47
CA ILE A 124 11.42 33.82 -41.04
C ILE A 124 12.06 34.10 -39.67
N LEU A 125 12.58 35.31 -39.44
CA LEU A 125 13.14 35.70 -38.15
C LEU A 125 12.10 35.67 -37.03
N LEU A 126 10.91 36.20 -37.28
CA LEU A 126 9.81 36.20 -36.31
C LEU A 126 9.36 34.76 -36.01
N SER A 127 9.18 33.94 -37.04
CA SER A 127 8.84 32.52 -36.90
C SER A 127 9.89 31.76 -36.08
N ARG A 128 11.18 31.97 -36.35
CA ARG A 128 12.28 31.37 -35.57
C ARG A 128 12.33 31.88 -34.12
N ARG A 129 12.07 33.17 -33.90
CA ARG A 129 12.05 33.75 -32.55
C ARG A 129 10.90 33.18 -31.73
N LEU A 130 9.70 33.11 -32.30
CA LEU A 130 8.54 32.48 -31.68
C LEU A 130 8.82 30.99 -31.44
N GLY A 131 9.32 30.25 -32.44
CA GLY A 131 9.69 28.85 -32.27
C GLY A 131 10.70 28.60 -31.15
N ARG A 132 11.70 29.47 -30.98
CA ARG A 132 12.66 29.38 -29.86
C ARG A 132 12.04 29.72 -28.50
N GLN A 133 11.20 30.75 -28.43
CA GLN A 133 10.52 31.13 -27.18
C GLN A 133 9.45 30.13 -26.76
N THR A 134 8.84 29.46 -27.74
CA THR A 134 7.77 28.48 -27.56
C THR A 134 8.30 27.05 -27.54
N PHE A 135 9.64 26.85 -27.51
CA PHE A 135 10.28 25.54 -27.52
C PHE A 135 9.81 24.60 -28.65
N GLY A 136 9.38 25.16 -29.79
CA GLY A 136 8.87 24.42 -30.94
C GLY A 136 7.42 23.92 -30.81
N LEU A 137 6.69 24.31 -29.77
CA LEU A 137 5.30 23.90 -29.56
C LEU A 137 4.34 24.69 -30.47
N GLN A 138 3.29 24.03 -30.99
CA GLN A 138 2.23 24.72 -31.72
C GLN A 138 1.29 25.45 -30.75
N PRO A 139 0.56 26.51 -31.17
CA PRO A 139 -0.36 27.23 -30.28
C PRO A 139 -1.40 26.35 -29.59
N SER A 140 -1.87 25.31 -30.29
CA SER A 140 -2.77 24.29 -29.73
C SER A 140 -2.10 23.48 -28.61
N ASP A 141 -0.82 23.17 -28.75
CA ASP A 141 -0.06 22.41 -27.75
C ASP A 141 0.18 23.25 -26.49
N ILE A 142 0.40 24.57 -26.65
CA ILE A 142 0.52 25.49 -25.52
C ILE A 142 -0.80 25.57 -24.75
N ALA A 143 -1.92 25.72 -25.46
CA ALA A 143 -3.24 25.76 -24.85
C ALA A 143 -3.57 24.44 -24.15
N ALA A 144 -3.30 23.31 -24.81
CA ALA A 144 -3.49 21.98 -24.25
C ALA A 144 -2.59 21.73 -23.04
N LEU A 145 -1.33 22.19 -23.05
CA LEU A 145 -0.43 22.07 -21.90
C LEU A 145 -0.84 22.97 -20.73
N LEU A 146 -1.37 24.17 -21.00
CA LEU A 146 -1.92 25.05 -19.97
C LEU A 146 -3.18 24.45 -19.35
N GLU A 147 -4.10 23.97 -20.17
CA GLU A 147 -5.33 23.30 -19.74
C GLU A 147 -5.02 21.98 -19.02
N GLN A 148 -4.03 21.22 -19.50
CA GLN A 148 -3.53 20.02 -18.82
C GLN A 148 -2.86 20.37 -17.49
N ARG A 149 -2.09 21.46 -17.37
CA ARG A 149 -1.49 21.90 -16.11
C ARG A 149 -2.55 22.35 -15.10
N GLU A 150 -3.56 23.09 -15.54
CA GLU A 150 -4.71 23.46 -14.72
C GLU A 150 -5.47 22.20 -14.29
N SER A 151 -5.79 21.29 -15.20
CA SER A 151 -6.45 20.02 -14.90
C SER A 151 -5.63 19.15 -13.94
N THR A 152 -4.30 19.13 -14.04
CA THR A 152 -3.45 18.36 -13.10
C THR A 152 -3.49 18.96 -11.70
N LEU A 153 -3.53 20.28 -11.57
CA LEU A 153 -3.68 20.96 -10.27
C LEU A 153 -5.09 20.81 -9.68
N HIS A 154 -6.12 20.65 -10.52
CA HIS A 154 -7.49 20.32 -10.09
C HIS A 154 -7.70 18.80 -9.87
N GLY A 155 -6.88 17.95 -10.49
CA GLY A 155 -6.99 16.50 -10.46
C GLY A 155 -6.26 15.83 -9.30
N ILE A 156 -5.31 16.52 -8.67
CA ILE A 156 -4.67 16.06 -7.44
C ILE A 156 -5.57 16.48 -6.26
N ARG A 157 -6.06 15.50 -5.48
CA ARG A 157 -6.81 15.71 -4.22
C ARG A 157 -5.94 16.27 -3.08
N GLU A 158 -4.97 17.11 -3.40
CA GLU A 158 -4.09 17.76 -2.44
C GLU A 158 -4.38 19.26 -2.43
N GLY A 159 -4.67 19.79 -1.25
CA GLY A 159 -4.84 21.22 -1.04
C GLY A 159 -3.49 21.91 -1.04
N VAL A 160 -3.36 23.02 -1.77
CA VAL A 160 -2.16 23.86 -1.79
C VAL A 160 -2.54 25.26 -1.31
N LEU A 161 -1.81 25.75 -0.31
CA LEU A 161 -1.91 27.08 0.26
C LEU A 161 -0.52 27.71 0.26
N ALA A 162 -0.31 28.84 -0.41
CA ALA A 162 0.94 29.59 -0.34
C ALA A 162 0.74 30.91 0.41
N THR A 163 1.75 31.33 1.17
CA THR A 163 1.77 32.61 1.87
C THR A 163 3.00 33.44 1.56
N ASP A 164 2.89 34.76 1.73
CA ASP A 164 4.03 35.67 1.76
C ASP A 164 4.79 35.62 3.11
N ARG A 165 5.76 36.52 3.29
CA ARG A 165 6.55 36.66 4.54
C ARG A 165 5.71 37.09 5.75
N ASP A 166 4.62 37.81 5.51
CA ASP A 166 3.72 38.35 6.53
C ASP A 166 2.58 37.38 6.89
N GLY A 167 2.54 36.20 6.27
CA GLY A 167 1.53 35.19 6.47
C GLY A 167 0.20 35.50 5.76
N ARG A 168 0.21 36.34 4.72
CA ARG A 168 -0.95 36.55 3.84
C ARG A 168 -1.02 35.46 2.79
N ILE A 169 -2.23 34.97 2.54
CA ILE A 169 -2.50 33.92 1.57
C ILE A 169 -2.33 34.52 0.16
N THR A 170 -1.36 34.01 -0.59
CA THR A 170 -1.06 34.44 -1.97
C THR A 170 -1.65 33.50 -3.01
N LEU A 171 -1.81 32.22 -2.66
CA LEU A 171 -2.41 31.20 -3.50
C LEU A 171 -3.19 30.24 -2.63
N LEU A 172 -4.39 29.88 -3.08
CA LEU A 172 -5.24 28.91 -2.40
C LEU A 172 -6.05 28.13 -3.44
N ASN A 173 -5.71 26.85 -3.65
CA ASN A 173 -6.49 26.03 -4.57
C ASN A 173 -7.85 25.63 -3.96
N ASP A 174 -8.79 25.22 -4.82
CA ASP A 174 -10.15 24.89 -4.38
C ASP A 174 -10.18 23.67 -3.44
N GLU A 175 -9.24 22.74 -3.61
CA GLU A 175 -9.10 21.60 -2.71
C GLU A 175 -8.65 22.04 -1.31
N ALA A 176 -7.74 23.01 -1.18
CA ALA A 176 -7.37 23.58 0.12
C ALA A 176 -8.54 24.33 0.77
N LYS A 177 -9.34 25.07 -0.02
CA LYS A 177 -10.58 25.71 0.47
C LYS A 177 -11.53 24.66 1.04
N ARG A 178 -11.75 23.56 0.32
CA ARG A 178 -12.62 22.44 0.70
C ARG A 178 -12.11 21.68 1.93
N LEU A 179 -10.80 21.38 1.99
CA LEU A 179 -10.19 20.62 3.07
C LEU A 179 -10.10 21.43 4.37
N LEU A 180 -9.81 22.73 4.28
CA LEU A 180 -9.72 23.61 5.45
C LEU A 180 -11.07 24.24 5.85
N GLY A 181 -12.10 24.15 5.00
CA GLY A 181 -13.42 24.74 5.25
C GLY A 181 -13.43 26.27 5.25
N LEU A 182 -12.66 26.89 4.35
CA LEU A 182 -12.51 28.36 4.29
C LEU A 182 -13.57 28.99 3.37
N GLU A 183 -14.03 30.19 3.73
CA GLU A 183 -14.97 30.99 2.94
C GLU A 183 -14.36 31.46 1.60
N PRO A 184 -15.20 31.66 0.55
CA PRO A 184 -14.74 32.24 -0.72
C PRO A 184 -14.14 33.64 -0.52
N GLY A 185 -12.95 33.89 -1.08
CA GLY A 185 -12.26 35.18 -0.94
C GLY A 185 -11.23 35.26 0.20
N ALA A 186 -10.74 34.12 0.69
CA ALA A 186 -9.65 34.07 1.67
C ALA A 186 -8.28 34.54 1.13
N GLU A 187 -8.11 34.65 -0.19
CA GLU A 187 -6.88 35.14 -0.83
C GLU A 187 -6.64 36.62 -0.49
N GLY A 188 -5.38 36.98 -0.22
CA GLY A 188 -4.95 38.32 0.20
C GLY A 188 -5.07 38.60 1.72
N ARG A 189 -5.80 37.77 2.47
CA ARG A 189 -5.97 37.89 3.93
C ARG A 189 -4.88 37.15 4.70
N ARG A 190 -4.63 37.53 5.96
CA ARG A 190 -3.67 36.82 6.83
C ARG A 190 -4.29 35.51 7.34
N ILE A 191 -3.50 34.42 7.42
CA ILE A 191 -3.98 33.12 7.95
C ILE A 191 -4.67 33.28 9.31
N ALA A 192 -4.11 34.12 10.20
CA ALA A 192 -4.64 34.35 11.54
C ALA A 192 -6.04 34.97 11.58
N GLU A 193 -6.50 35.60 10.49
CA GLU A 193 -7.82 36.22 10.36
C GLU A 193 -8.86 35.28 9.74
N VAL A 194 -8.41 34.25 9.01
CA VAL A 194 -9.29 33.30 8.29
C VAL A 194 -9.43 31.99 9.06
N VAL A 195 -8.37 31.56 9.76
CA VAL A 195 -8.34 30.30 10.50
C VAL A 195 -8.44 30.55 12.01
N PRO A 196 -9.42 29.94 12.73
CA PRO A 196 -9.54 30.06 14.18
C PRO A 196 -8.28 29.64 14.94
N PRO A 197 -8.04 30.18 16.16
CA PRO A 197 -6.92 29.75 17.00
C PRO A 197 -7.02 28.27 17.36
N GLY A 198 -5.93 27.53 17.14
CA GLY A 198 -5.86 26.09 17.38
C GLY A 198 -4.74 25.42 16.57
N ARG A 199 -4.61 24.09 16.70
CA ARG A 199 -3.51 23.31 16.09
C ARG A 199 -3.37 23.51 14.58
N MET A 200 -4.48 23.68 13.86
CA MET A 200 -4.47 23.99 12.43
C MET A 200 -3.74 25.31 12.15
N ARG A 201 -4.09 26.38 12.87
CA ARG A 201 -3.44 27.68 12.71
C ARG A 201 -1.95 27.60 13.03
N ASP A 202 -1.56 26.96 14.13
CA ASP A 202 -0.15 26.81 14.54
C ASP A 202 0.72 26.17 13.44
N VAL A 203 0.17 25.17 12.74
CA VAL A 203 0.87 24.46 11.66
C VAL A 203 0.94 25.31 10.39
N LEU A 204 -0.15 26.02 10.05
CA LEU A 204 -0.20 26.90 8.88
C LEU A 204 0.69 28.14 9.04
N THR A 205 0.72 28.74 10.23
CA THR A 205 1.59 29.91 10.53
C THR A 205 3.06 29.51 10.73
N GLY A 206 3.33 28.24 11.02
CA GLY A 206 4.67 27.73 11.25
C GLY A 206 5.16 27.88 12.70
N GLU A 207 4.27 28.18 13.64
CA GLU A 207 4.55 28.13 15.09
C GLU A 207 4.92 26.70 15.54
N ARG A 208 4.44 25.68 14.81
CA ARG A 208 4.90 24.30 14.93
C ARG A 208 5.64 23.87 13.68
N GLY A 209 6.94 23.66 13.79
CA GLY A 209 7.76 23.07 12.74
C GLY A 209 7.58 21.55 12.64
N GLY A 210 7.92 20.99 11.48
CA GLY A 210 7.90 19.54 11.20
C GLY A 210 7.22 19.21 9.87
N ALA A 211 7.72 18.17 9.20
CA ALA A 211 7.05 17.58 8.04
C ALA A 211 5.86 16.72 8.50
N ASP A 212 4.87 16.54 7.62
CA ASP A 212 3.74 15.62 7.79
C ASP A 212 2.94 15.76 9.11
N GLN A 213 2.55 16.99 9.43
CA GLN A 213 1.76 17.28 10.63
C GLN A 213 0.30 16.84 10.45
N MET A 214 -0.17 15.95 11.32
CA MET A 214 -1.59 15.55 11.34
C MET A 214 -2.47 16.67 11.90
N LEU A 215 -3.48 17.05 11.11
CA LEU A 215 -4.52 18.01 11.43
C LEU A 215 -5.88 17.31 11.44
N LEU A 216 -6.68 17.59 12.46
CA LEU A 216 -8.08 17.19 12.50
C LEU A 216 -8.94 18.40 12.16
N THR A 217 -9.71 18.31 11.09
CA THR A 217 -10.59 19.38 10.61
C THR A 217 -11.99 18.83 10.47
N GLY A 218 -12.87 19.18 11.42
CA GLY A 218 -14.20 18.57 11.50
C GLY A 218 -14.12 17.05 11.65
N ASP A 219 -14.62 16.32 10.64
CA ASP A 219 -14.61 14.86 10.54
C ASP A 219 -13.42 14.29 9.75
N ARG A 220 -12.51 15.14 9.26
CA ARG A 220 -11.42 14.74 8.36
C ARG A 220 -10.07 14.72 9.04
N VAL A 221 -9.25 13.73 8.66
CA VAL A 221 -7.83 13.67 9.04
C VAL A 221 -6.99 14.12 7.86
N LEU A 222 -6.28 15.22 8.04
CA LEU A 222 -5.42 15.82 7.03
C LEU A 222 -3.96 15.69 7.46
N VAL A 223 -3.07 15.55 6.49
CA VAL A 223 -1.63 15.68 6.70
C VAL A 223 -1.18 16.98 6.04
N ALA A 224 -0.65 17.89 6.84
CA ALA A 224 -0.15 19.18 6.41
C ALA A 224 1.38 19.18 6.39
N ASN A 225 1.96 19.60 5.27
CA ASN A 225 3.39 19.79 5.15
C ASN A 225 3.69 21.23 4.75
N ARG A 226 4.45 21.94 5.57
CA ARG A 226 4.80 23.35 5.35
C ARG A 226 6.27 23.45 4.96
N MET A 227 6.52 23.94 3.75
CA MET A 227 7.85 24.15 3.21
C MET A 227 8.10 25.65 3.01
N PRO A 228 9.24 26.21 3.46
CA PRO A 228 9.60 27.59 3.15
C PRO A 228 9.85 27.77 1.64
N ALA A 229 9.26 28.79 1.03
CA ALA A 229 9.49 29.13 -0.36
C ALA A 229 10.70 30.06 -0.48
N VAL A 230 11.77 29.60 -1.14
CA VAL A 230 13.02 30.35 -1.31
C VAL A 230 13.23 30.70 -2.79
N VAL A 231 13.43 31.98 -3.09
CA VAL A 231 13.74 32.45 -4.45
C VAL A 231 15.02 33.28 -4.39
N ARG A 232 16.01 32.94 -5.23
CA ARG A 232 17.32 33.62 -5.30
C ARG A 232 18.02 33.75 -3.93
N GLY A 233 17.91 32.72 -3.09
CA GLY A 233 18.55 32.67 -1.75
C GLY A 233 17.82 33.43 -0.64
N GLY A 234 16.68 34.08 -0.92
CA GLY A 234 15.84 34.71 0.09
C GLY A 234 14.51 33.97 0.28
N THR A 235 14.10 33.74 1.53
CA THR A 235 12.77 33.20 1.85
C THR A 235 11.71 34.23 1.46
N VAL A 236 10.84 33.94 0.51
CA VAL A 236 9.76 34.82 0.05
C VAL A 236 8.45 34.54 0.79
N GLY A 237 8.31 33.36 1.38
CA GLY A 237 7.10 32.95 2.07
C GLY A 237 7.11 31.46 2.42
N ALA A 238 5.93 30.83 2.46
CA ALA A 238 5.80 29.40 2.72
C ALA A 238 4.72 28.77 1.83
N VAL A 239 4.91 27.52 1.46
CA VAL A 239 3.91 26.69 0.78
C VAL A 239 3.50 25.58 1.74
N VAL A 240 2.20 25.45 1.96
CA VAL A 240 1.58 24.36 2.71
C VAL A 240 0.83 23.46 1.74
N THR A 241 1.15 22.17 1.78
CA THR A 241 0.38 21.12 1.10
C THR A 241 -0.44 20.34 2.11
N LEU A 242 -1.69 20.03 1.77
CA LEU A 242 -2.68 19.34 2.58
C LEU A 242 -3.13 18.08 1.88
N ARG A 243 -3.05 16.95 2.56
CA ARG A 243 -3.45 15.65 2.01
C ARG A 243 -4.52 14.99 2.87
N ASP A 244 -5.64 14.61 2.27
CA ASP A 244 -6.70 13.88 2.97
C ASP A 244 -6.28 12.43 3.22
N ARG A 245 -6.33 11.99 4.48
CA ARG A 245 -6.04 10.62 4.93
C ARG A 245 -7.23 10.00 5.65
N THR A 246 -8.41 10.61 5.58
CA THR A 246 -9.61 10.18 6.31
C THR A 246 -10.01 8.74 6.00
N GLU A 247 -10.04 8.35 4.72
CA GLU A 247 -10.36 6.97 4.30
C GLU A 247 -9.33 5.95 4.83
N LEU A 248 -8.04 6.30 4.77
CA LEU A 248 -6.97 5.41 5.21
C LEU A 248 -6.99 5.22 6.74
N GLU A 249 -7.20 6.29 7.49
CA GLU A 249 -7.42 6.22 8.94
C GLU A 249 -8.70 5.47 9.30
N GLY A 250 -9.75 5.57 8.46
CA GLY A 250 -10.96 4.78 8.59
C GLY A 250 -10.70 3.28 8.47
N ILE A 251 -9.97 2.86 7.43
CA ILE A 251 -9.59 1.45 7.21
C ILE A 251 -8.68 0.94 8.34
N LEU A 252 -7.72 1.74 8.80
CA LEU A 252 -6.86 1.35 9.93
C LEU A 252 -7.68 1.10 11.20
N ARG A 253 -8.65 1.97 11.50
CA ARG A 253 -9.57 1.77 12.63
C ARG A 253 -10.46 0.54 12.47
N GLU A 254 -10.95 0.27 11.26
CA GLU A 254 -11.74 -0.93 10.98
C GLU A 254 -10.89 -2.20 11.19
N LEU A 255 -9.64 -2.20 10.71
CA LEU A 255 -8.71 -3.30 10.88
C LEU A 255 -8.36 -3.53 12.36
N ASP A 256 -8.11 -2.45 13.12
CA ASP A 256 -7.90 -2.54 14.57
C ASP A 256 -9.14 -3.10 15.28
N GLY A 257 -10.34 -2.75 14.82
CA GLY A 257 -11.60 -3.31 15.28
C GLY A 257 -11.69 -4.82 15.03
N VAL A 258 -11.42 -5.26 13.80
CA VAL A 258 -11.43 -6.69 13.41
C VAL A 258 -10.37 -7.46 14.21
N ARG A 259 -9.16 -6.92 14.34
CA ARG A 259 -8.08 -7.55 15.11
C ARG A 259 -8.43 -7.66 16.59
N SER A 260 -9.06 -6.64 17.17
CA SER A 260 -9.52 -6.65 18.56
C SER A 260 -10.59 -7.70 18.79
N LEU A 261 -11.58 -7.82 17.88
CA LEU A 261 -12.59 -8.87 17.94
C LEU A 261 -11.96 -10.27 17.84
N ALA A 262 -11.02 -10.46 16.92
CA ALA A 262 -10.31 -11.73 16.77
C ALA A 262 -9.51 -12.10 18.04
N HIS A 263 -8.87 -11.14 18.70
CA HIS A 263 -8.21 -11.37 19.99
C HIS A 263 -9.21 -11.76 21.08
N ALA A 264 -10.35 -11.08 21.17
CA ALA A 264 -11.40 -11.42 22.15
C ALA A 264 -11.99 -12.82 21.92
N LEU A 265 -12.27 -13.20 20.67
CA LEU A 265 -12.76 -14.53 20.32
C LEU A 265 -11.76 -15.63 20.66
N ARG A 266 -10.46 -15.40 20.42
CA ARG A 266 -9.40 -16.34 20.82
C ARG A 266 -9.33 -16.50 22.33
N ALA A 267 -9.37 -15.40 23.09
CA ALA A 267 -9.39 -15.45 24.55
C ALA A 267 -10.61 -16.24 25.07
N GLN A 268 -11.79 -16.03 24.48
CA GLN A 268 -13.00 -16.79 24.83
C GLN A 268 -12.88 -18.28 24.49
N ALA A 269 -12.33 -18.64 23.32
CA ALA A 269 -12.09 -20.03 22.94
C ALA A 269 -11.10 -20.73 23.88
N HIS A 270 -10.07 -20.01 24.33
CA HIS A 270 -9.12 -20.50 25.33
C HIS A 270 -9.80 -20.76 26.68
N GLU A 271 -10.57 -19.80 27.20
CA GLU A 271 -11.32 -19.95 28.44
C GLU A 271 -12.30 -21.13 28.38
N PHE A 272 -13.00 -21.28 27.25
CA PHE A 272 -13.92 -22.41 27.03
C PHE A 272 -13.19 -23.76 27.03
N SER A 273 -12.02 -23.82 26.41
CA SER A 273 -11.21 -25.04 26.36
C SER A 273 -10.67 -25.42 27.74
N ASN A 274 -10.24 -24.45 28.56
CA ASN A 274 -9.81 -24.70 29.94
C ASN A 274 -10.98 -25.20 30.81
N LYS A 275 -12.18 -24.64 30.62
CA LYS A 275 -13.41 -25.13 31.29
C LYS A 275 -13.71 -26.58 30.92
N LEU A 276 -13.69 -26.92 29.62
CA LEU A 276 -13.92 -28.30 29.17
C LEU A 276 -12.84 -29.26 29.68
N HIS A 277 -11.57 -28.84 29.64
CA HIS A 277 -10.46 -29.63 30.13
C HIS A 277 -10.57 -29.90 31.63
N THR A 278 -10.98 -28.91 32.41
CA THR A 278 -11.23 -29.05 33.85
C THR A 278 -12.36 -30.07 34.12
N VAL A 279 -13.46 -29.98 33.38
CA VAL A 279 -14.58 -30.94 33.52
C VAL A 279 -14.13 -32.35 33.17
N ALA A 280 -13.44 -32.53 32.04
CA ALA A 280 -12.93 -33.82 31.62
C ALA A 280 -11.98 -34.43 32.67
N GLY A 281 -11.05 -33.63 33.19
CA GLY A 281 -10.10 -34.09 34.21
C GLY A 281 -10.75 -34.45 35.55
N LEU A 282 -11.74 -33.68 36.00
CA LEU A 282 -12.50 -34.00 37.22
C LEU A 282 -13.26 -35.33 37.08
N ILE A 283 -13.86 -35.60 35.91
CA ILE A 283 -14.56 -36.86 35.64
C ILE A 283 -13.57 -38.04 35.67
N GLU A 284 -12.41 -37.92 35.04
CA GLU A 284 -11.39 -38.99 34.99
C GLU A 284 -10.70 -39.28 36.33
N LEU A 285 -10.67 -38.28 37.22
CA LEU A 285 -10.21 -38.45 38.61
C LEU A 285 -11.29 -39.04 39.53
N GLY A 286 -12.47 -39.39 38.99
CA GLY A 286 -13.60 -39.90 39.77
C GLY A 286 -14.30 -38.84 40.63
N ARG A 287 -14.00 -37.55 40.42
CA ARG A 287 -14.56 -36.41 41.16
C ARG A 287 -15.82 -35.86 40.45
N SER A 288 -16.76 -36.75 40.12
CA SER A 288 -17.96 -36.41 39.34
C SER A 288 -18.82 -35.32 39.99
N ASP A 289 -18.95 -35.32 41.32
CA ASP A 289 -19.70 -34.29 42.06
C ASP A 289 -19.08 -32.90 41.95
N GLU A 290 -17.76 -32.81 41.78
CA GLU A 290 -17.07 -31.53 41.56
C GLU A 290 -17.23 -31.06 40.12
N ALA A 291 -17.22 -31.97 39.16
CA ALA A 291 -17.49 -31.66 37.75
C ALA A 291 -18.90 -31.08 37.58
N VAL A 292 -19.92 -31.72 38.19
CA VAL A 292 -21.30 -31.23 38.16
C VAL A 292 -21.41 -29.86 38.83
N ARG A 293 -20.80 -29.66 40.00
CA ARG A 293 -20.78 -28.34 40.68
C ARG A 293 -20.04 -27.27 39.87
N PHE A 294 -19.01 -27.63 39.11
CA PHE A 294 -18.28 -26.72 38.24
C PHE A 294 -19.12 -26.29 37.02
N ILE A 295 -19.78 -27.25 36.37
CA ILE A 295 -20.73 -26.98 35.27
C ILE A 295 -21.87 -26.09 35.77
N ALA A 296 -22.48 -26.43 36.91
CA ALA A 296 -23.59 -25.67 37.49
C ALA A 296 -23.18 -24.22 37.78
N ARG A 297 -22.03 -23.98 38.42
CA ARG A 297 -21.51 -22.62 38.67
C ARG A 297 -21.23 -21.86 37.38
N THR A 298 -20.66 -22.52 36.38
CA THR A 298 -20.36 -21.90 35.09
C THR A 298 -21.63 -21.52 34.33
N ALA A 299 -22.67 -22.37 34.40
CA ALA A 299 -23.98 -22.13 33.79
C ALA A 299 -24.77 -21.04 34.52
N LEU A 300 -24.74 -21.01 35.85
CA LEU A 300 -25.40 -20.02 36.71
C LEU A 300 -24.89 -18.60 36.43
N VAL A 301 -23.57 -18.41 36.27
CA VAL A 301 -22.98 -17.10 35.93
C VAL A 301 -23.43 -16.60 34.55
N HIS A 302 -23.73 -17.51 33.61
CA HIS A 302 -24.26 -17.14 32.29
C HIS A 302 -25.75 -16.81 32.36
N GLN A 303 -26.54 -17.53 33.16
CA GLN A 303 -27.97 -17.25 33.36
C GLN A 303 -28.21 -15.93 34.10
N GLU A 304 -27.42 -15.60 35.13
CA GLU A 304 -27.54 -14.32 35.85
C GLU A 304 -27.32 -13.11 34.91
N LEU A 305 -26.38 -13.20 33.97
CA LEU A 305 -26.15 -12.17 32.93
C LEU A 305 -27.28 -12.11 31.90
N VAL A 306 -27.82 -13.26 31.49
CA VAL A 306 -28.97 -13.34 30.57
C VAL A 306 -30.21 -12.73 31.23
N ASP A 307 -30.46 -13.04 32.50
CA ASP A 307 -31.58 -12.52 33.28
C ASP A 307 -31.42 -11.02 33.54
N LEU A 308 -30.20 -10.54 33.85
CA LEU A 308 -29.94 -9.10 34.03
C LEU A 308 -30.13 -8.29 32.74
N VAL A 309 -29.79 -8.86 31.58
CA VAL A 309 -30.04 -8.27 30.26
C VAL A 309 -31.53 -8.32 29.91
N HIS A 310 -32.22 -9.42 30.21
CA HIS A 310 -33.67 -9.54 30.03
C HIS A 310 -34.45 -8.56 30.93
N GLU A 311 -33.99 -8.34 32.16
CA GLU A 311 -34.62 -7.43 33.12
C GLU A 311 -34.36 -5.95 32.78
N ARG A 312 -33.28 -5.63 32.04
CA ARG A 312 -32.93 -4.27 31.62
C ARG A 312 -33.41 -3.88 30.21
N ILE A 313 -33.64 -4.85 29.33
CA ILE A 313 -34.19 -4.64 27.99
C ILE A 313 -35.65 -5.07 27.99
N GLY A 314 -36.51 -4.19 28.51
CA GLY A 314 -37.96 -4.33 28.34
C GLY A 314 -38.34 -4.24 26.86
N ASP A 315 -38.86 -5.34 26.34
CA ASP A 315 -39.70 -5.52 25.14
C ASP A 315 -39.58 -4.46 24.01
N PRO A 316 -38.71 -4.67 22.99
CA PRO A 316 -38.53 -3.75 21.86
C PRO A 316 -39.75 -3.65 20.93
N ALA A 317 -40.76 -4.53 21.11
CA ALA A 317 -41.92 -4.61 20.23
C ALA A 317 -42.91 -3.42 20.38
N LEU A 318 -42.85 -2.66 21.47
CA LEU A 318 -43.73 -1.50 21.70
C LEU A 318 -43.19 -0.19 21.09
N LEU A 319 -41.92 -0.13 20.70
CA LEU A 319 -41.27 1.11 20.22
C LEU A 319 -41.31 1.29 18.70
N VAL A 320 -41.64 0.25 17.93
CA VAL A 320 -41.63 0.29 16.45
C VAL A 320 -43.03 0.53 15.84
N ARG A 321 -44.11 0.55 16.65
CA ARG A 321 -45.48 0.77 16.15
C ARG A 321 -45.95 2.23 16.12
N GLY A 322 -45.03 3.19 16.28
CA GLY A 322 -45.38 4.59 16.47
C GLY A 322 -44.52 5.61 15.71
N ARG A 323 -44.05 5.35 14.47
CA ARG A 323 -43.54 6.43 13.61
C ARG A 323 -43.39 6.06 12.13
N ARG A 324 -44.44 6.32 11.35
CA ARG A 324 -44.53 6.59 9.89
C ARG A 324 -46.04 6.73 9.62
N VAL A 325 -46.65 7.75 9.00
CA VAL A 325 -46.36 8.97 8.23
C VAL A 325 -47.67 9.79 8.38
N GLY A 326 -47.70 11.05 8.81
CA GLY A 326 -47.54 12.25 7.98
C GLY A 326 -48.88 12.80 7.46
N ARG A 327 -49.35 13.96 8.00
CA ARG A 327 -49.93 15.15 7.30
C ARG A 327 -50.87 15.97 8.20
N GLY A 328 -50.61 17.28 8.25
CA GLY A 328 -51.67 18.29 8.09
C GLY A 328 -52.18 19.04 9.32
N ARG A 329 -51.80 20.34 9.39
CA ARG A 329 -52.53 21.50 9.95
C ARG A 329 -52.75 21.60 11.48
N GLY A 330 -52.21 22.67 12.08
CA GLY A 330 -52.76 23.26 13.32
C GLY A 330 -53.91 24.24 13.02
N PRO A 331 -54.30 25.13 13.94
CA PRO A 331 -54.16 25.13 15.41
C PRO A 331 -55.54 25.29 16.12
N GLY A 332 -55.63 25.02 17.44
CA GLY A 332 -56.84 25.43 18.18
C GLY A 332 -57.04 24.85 19.59
N ARG A 333 -56.78 25.71 20.59
CA ARG A 333 -57.49 25.90 21.87
C ARG A 333 -58.12 24.65 22.56
N THR A 334 -57.70 24.37 23.79
CA THR A 334 -58.47 24.68 25.04
C THR A 334 -57.99 23.83 26.23
N GLY A 335 -57.70 24.51 27.34
CA GLY A 335 -58.41 24.35 28.61
C GLY A 335 -58.52 22.99 29.32
N ARG A 336 -57.98 22.98 30.54
CA ARG A 336 -58.43 22.27 31.76
C ARG A 336 -58.17 20.77 31.88
N GLY A 337 -57.56 20.42 33.02
CA GLY A 337 -58.14 19.40 33.89
C GLY A 337 -57.17 18.40 34.51
N ARG A 338 -56.61 18.77 35.66
CA ARG A 338 -56.35 17.92 36.85
C ARG A 338 -55.70 16.55 36.63
N ARG A 339 -54.48 16.36 37.13
CA ARG A 339 -54.09 15.11 37.80
C ARG A 339 -53.27 15.35 39.06
N ALA A 340 -53.64 14.58 40.07
CA ALA A 340 -53.15 14.58 41.43
C ALA A 340 -51.72 14.04 41.53
N ARG A 341 -51.02 14.52 42.57
CA ARG A 341 -49.78 13.94 43.10
C ARG A 341 -50.11 12.70 43.93
N PRO A 342 -49.13 11.78 44.10
CA PRO A 342 -48.61 11.62 45.45
C PRO A 342 -47.08 11.74 45.54
N ARG A 343 -46.66 12.09 46.75
CA ARG A 343 -45.31 12.38 47.23
C ARG A 343 -44.54 11.08 47.52
N LEU A 344 -43.22 11.09 47.31
CA LEU A 344 -42.27 10.16 47.92
C LEU A 344 -41.29 10.94 48.83
N TRP A 345 -41.06 10.40 50.02
CA TRP A 345 -40.20 10.94 51.09
C TRP A 345 -38.72 10.57 50.87
N PRO A 346 -37.75 11.39 51.31
CA PRO A 346 -36.32 11.24 51.01
C PRO A 346 -35.54 10.32 51.97
N GLY A 347 -34.42 9.77 51.49
CA GLY A 347 -33.43 9.04 52.30
C GLY A 347 -31.98 9.28 51.86
N ARG A 348 -31.26 10.03 52.71
CA ARG A 348 -29.82 9.94 53.05
C ARG A 348 -28.74 10.33 52.01
N ARG A 349 -28.15 11.52 52.27
CA ARG A 349 -26.87 12.00 51.75
C ARG A 349 -25.72 11.51 52.64
N HIS A 350 -24.68 10.91 52.05
CA HIS A 350 -23.36 10.82 52.66
C HIS A 350 -22.44 11.89 52.07
N ARG A 351 -22.06 12.86 52.91
CA ARG A 351 -20.92 13.76 52.71
C ARG A 351 -19.65 13.03 53.16
N ARG A 352 -18.61 12.96 52.31
CA ARG A 352 -17.23 12.78 52.77
C ARG A 352 -16.45 14.08 52.52
N ARG A 353 -15.96 14.66 53.62
CA ARG A 353 -15.08 15.83 53.66
C ARG A 353 -13.67 15.42 53.25
N ARG A 354 -13.06 16.24 52.38
CA ARG A 354 -11.60 16.38 52.26
C ARG A 354 -11.05 17.03 53.53
N GLY A 355 -9.95 16.50 54.03
CA GLY A 355 -9.09 17.13 55.03
C GLY A 355 -7.66 17.08 54.54
N ASP A 356 -7.13 18.25 54.18
CA ASP A 356 -5.69 18.54 54.09
C ASP A 356 -5.04 18.37 55.45
N LEU A 357 -3.75 17.99 55.49
CA LEU A 357 -2.75 18.50 56.43
C LEU A 357 -1.34 17.98 56.08
N ARG A 358 -0.51 18.93 55.63
CA ARG A 358 0.93 19.12 55.88
C ARG A 358 1.96 18.18 55.25
N GLY A 359 2.74 18.78 54.34
CA GLY A 359 4.14 18.41 54.12
C GLY A 359 5.11 19.08 55.10
N ARG A 360 6.38 18.70 55.00
CA ARG A 360 7.61 19.53 54.88
C ARG A 360 8.84 18.60 54.82
N LEU A 361 9.64 18.64 53.74
CA LEU A 361 11.03 19.23 53.60
C LEU A 361 12.11 18.36 54.30
N HIS A 362 13.36 18.16 53.89
CA HIS A 362 14.26 18.48 52.75
C HIS A 362 15.62 17.80 53.05
N HIS A 363 16.47 17.57 52.03
CA HIS A 363 17.97 17.51 52.05
C HIS A 363 18.68 16.41 52.87
N GLU A 364 19.95 16.05 52.66
CA GLU A 364 20.87 15.85 51.52
C GLU A 364 22.10 15.15 52.13
N ASP A 365 22.86 14.46 51.29
CA ASP A 365 24.32 14.23 51.33
C ASP A 365 25.09 13.58 52.51
N ARG A 366 25.74 12.46 52.12
CA ARG A 366 27.18 12.12 52.19
C ARG A 366 27.99 12.49 53.46
N HIS A 367 28.73 11.49 53.99
CA HIS A 367 30.21 11.44 54.09
C HIS A 367 30.62 10.17 54.87
N VAL A 368 31.41 9.26 54.26
CA VAL A 368 32.87 9.03 54.43
C VAL A 368 33.28 8.24 55.69
N ALA A 369 34.15 7.25 55.45
CA ALA A 369 34.74 6.24 56.33
C ALA A 369 35.57 6.79 57.53
N PRO A 370 36.17 5.90 58.34
CA PRO A 370 37.61 5.65 58.10
C PRO A 370 38.13 4.20 58.30
N ARG A 371 39.23 3.95 57.59
CA ARG A 371 40.30 2.92 57.72
C ARG A 371 41.15 3.22 58.99
N ALA A 372 42.04 2.38 59.57
CA ALA A 372 42.61 1.06 59.33
C ALA A 372 43.59 0.67 60.49
N ARG A 373 44.17 -0.54 60.37
CA ARG A 373 45.51 -1.07 60.79
C ARG A 373 45.48 -2.09 61.94
N ALA A 374 45.76 -3.38 61.67
CA ALA A 374 47.08 -4.07 61.53
C ALA A 374 47.54 -4.62 62.90
N ARG A 375 47.94 -5.89 63.11
CA ARG A 375 49.07 -6.66 62.54
C ARG A 375 49.07 -8.09 63.13
N ALA A 376 49.90 -8.95 62.50
CA ALA A 376 50.64 -10.11 63.02
C ALA A 376 50.03 -11.53 62.88
N GLY A 377 50.68 -12.37 62.05
CA GLY A 377 50.77 -13.83 62.23
C GLY A 377 51.83 -14.19 63.29
N PRO A 378 52.27 -15.46 63.47
CA PRO A 378 52.68 -16.34 62.36
C PRO A 378 52.47 -17.89 62.54
N SER A 379 52.68 -18.61 61.44
CA SER A 379 53.38 -19.92 61.26
C SER A 379 53.17 -21.13 62.20
N GLY A 380 52.92 -22.31 61.58
CA GLY A 380 53.31 -23.65 62.08
C GLY A 380 52.96 -24.76 61.07
N ARG A 381 53.92 -25.18 60.21
CA ARG A 381 54.62 -26.50 60.19
C ARG A 381 53.68 -27.74 60.17
N ALA A 382 53.56 -28.50 59.07
CA ALA A 382 54.51 -29.43 58.41
C ALA A 382 54.60 -30.85 59.04
N ALA A 383 53.96 -31.80 58.33
CA ALA A 383 54.46 -33.13 57.92
C ALA A 383 54.53 -34.29 58.97
N PRO A 384 54.93 -35.53 58.59
CA PRO A 384 54.18 -36.53 57.79
C PRO A 384 54.34 -37.97 58.37
N ARG A 385 53.86 -39.02 57.66
CA ARG A 385 54.37 -40.43 57.59
C ARG A 385 53.18 -41.42 57.45
N ARG A 386 53.20 -42.50 56.66
CA ARG A 386 54.30 -43.32 56.13
C ARG A 386 54.02 -43.84 54.71
N LEU A 387 55.07 -43.90 53.90
CA LEU A 387 55.22 -44.86 52.80
C LEU A 387 55.43 -46.28 53.38
N ALA A 388 54.88 -47.27 52.68
CA ALA A 388 55.53 -48.57 52.53
C ALA A 388 55.45 -49.01 51.06
N SER A 389 56.65 -49.29 50.56
CA SER A 389 57.11 -49.78 49.25
C SER A 389 56.41 -51.08 48.84
N ARG A 390 55.99 -51.23 47.57
CA ARG A 390 56.77 -51.75 46.42
C ARG A 390 56.85 -53.29 46.43
N GLU A 391 56.12 -53.94 45.51
CA GLU A 391 56.64 -55.10 44.76
C GLU A 391 55.79 -55.44 43.53
N GLN A 392 56.48 -55.60 42.40
CA GLN A 392 56.00 -56.16 41.14
C GLN A 392 56.05 -57.68 41.22
N ARG A 393 55.00 -58.39 40.76
CA ARG A 393 55.09 -59.51 39.80
C ARG A 393 53.73 -60.20 39.60
N GLY A 394 53.40 -60.42 38.33
CA GLY A 394 53.06 -61.76 37.83
C GLY A 394 51.65 -62.32 38.03
N ARG A 395 50.85 -62.20 36.95
CA ARG A 395 50.01 -63.26 36.33
C ARG A 395 48.92 -63.99 37.13
N ARG A 396 47.75 -63.98 36.46
CA ARG A 396 46.66 -64.98 36.39
C ARG A 396 45.70 -65.09 37.60
N GLY A 397 44.42 -64.85 37.32
CA GLY A 397 43.33 -65.48 38.08
C GLY A 397 42.06 -64.63 38.22
N ILE A 398 41.07 -64.93 37.38
CA ILE A 398 39.63 -64.89 37.68
C ILE A 398 39.04 -63.48 37.97
N HIS A 399 38.50 -62.84 36.91
CA HIS A 399 37.59 -61.70 37.08
C HIS A 399 36.34 -62.14 37.84
N ARG A 400 36.32 -61.79 39.13
CA ARG A 400 35.16 -61.80 40.00
C ARG A 400 34.19 -60.74 39.47
N ALA A 401 32.96 -61.14 39.14
CA ALA A 401 31.91 -60.22 38.73
C ALA A 401 31.67 -59.15 39.82
N PRO A 402 31.54 -57.86 39.47
CA PRO A 402 31.16 -56.84 40.45
C PRO A 402 29.70 -57.05 40.89
N PRO A 403 29.34 -56.64 42.11
CA PRO A 403 28.01 -56.90 42.67
C PRO A 403 26.96 -56.13 41.88
N ARG A 404 25.82 -56.78 41.60
CA ARG A 404 24.62 -56.17 41.01
C ARG A 404 24.08 -55.11 41.97
N GLY A 405 24.57 -53.88 41.85
CA GLY A 405 23.99 -52.70 42.47
C GLY A 405 22.63 -52.41 41.84
N ARG A 406 21.61 -52.25 42.69
CA ARG A 406 20.28 -51.74 42.31
C ARG A 406 20.44 -50.51 41.40
N ILE A 407 19.95 -50.60 40.17
CA ILE A 407 19.79 -49.45 39.29
C ILE A 407 18.81 -48.51 40.01
N ALA A 408 19.29 -47.38 40.51
CA ALA A 408 18.41 -46.32 40.98
C ALA A 408 17.53 -45.92 39.79
N ARG A 409 16.22 -46.21 39.84
CA ARG A 409 15.29 -45.73 38.83
C ARG A 409 15.43 -44.19 38.79
N VAL A 410 15.97 -43.66 37.69
CA VAL A 410 16.10 -42.21 37.51
C VAL A 410 14.69 -41.63 37.43
N VAL A 411 14.31 -40.86 38.45
CA VAL A 411 13.01 -40.20 38.49
C VAL A 411 13.09 -38.91 37.68
N ILE A 412 12.18 -38.76 36.71
CA ILE A 412 12.08 -37.59 35.85
C ILE A 412 11.42 -36.45 36.63
N ARG A 413 12.12 -35.32 36.73
CA ARG A 413 11.70 -34.12 37.46
C ARG A 413 10.88 -33.22 36.55
N VAL A 414 9.62 -32.99 36.88
CA VAL A 414 8.65 -32.27 36.05
C VAL A 414 8.30 -30.91 36.68
N LEU A 415 8.41 -29.84 35.90
CA LEU A 415 7.84 -28.53 36.20
C LEU A 415 6.54 -28.36 35.41
N ILE A 416 5.44 -28.03 36.08
CA ILE A 416 4.15 -27.76 35.44
C ILE A 416 4.00 -26.23 35.35
N VAL A 417 3.67 -25.73 34.16
CA VAL A 417 3.45 -24.30 33.90
C VAL A 417 2.06 -24.14 33.29
N GLU A 418 1.12 -23.67 34.11
CA GLU A 418 -0.30 -23.56 33.78
C GLU A 418 -0.92 -22.43 34.61
N ASP A 419 -1.63 -21.50 33.95
CA ASP A 419 -2.22 -20.32 34.60
C ASP A 419 -3.46 -20.65 35.44
N ASP A 420 -4.25 -21.65 35.03
CA ASP A 420 -5.41 -22.13 35.78
C ASP A 420 -5.00 -23.13 36.89
N PHE A 421 -5.13 -22.72 38.15
CA PHE A 421 -4.83 -23.55 39.32
C PHE A 421 -5.54 -24.92 39.32
N ARG A 422 -6.77 -25.01 38.80
CA ARG A 422 -7.52 -26.28 38.75
C ARG A 422 -6.95 -27.20 37.68
N VAL A 423 -6.57 -26.64 36.54
CA VAL A 423 -5.93 -27.40 35.46
C VAL A 423 -4.56 -27.89 35.91
N ALA A 424 -3.79 -27.05 36.60
CA ALA A 424 -2.50 -27.42 37.18
C ALA A 424 -2.65 -28.57 38.18
N GLU A 425 -3.68 -28.55 39.05
CA GLU A 425 -3.99 -29.65 39.98
C GLU A 425 -4.31 -30.96 39.25
N ILE A 426 -5.07 -30.90 38.15
CA ILE A 426 -5.37 -32.07 37.30
C ILE A 426 -4.10 -32.62 36.68
N HIS A 427 -3.25 -31.77 36.09
CA HIS A 427 -1.97 -32.20 35.51
C HIS A 427 -1.05 -32.80 36.57
N ARG A 428 -0.97 -32.20 37.76
CA ARG A 428 -0.23 -32.74 38.90
C ARG A 428 -0.73 -34.14 39.25
N ALA A 429 -2.04 -34.32 39.37
CA ALA A 429 -2.65 -35.61 39.67
C ALA A 429 -2.34 -36.64 38.56
N TYR A 430 -2.34 -36.23 37.28
CA TYR A 430 -1.96 -37.10 36.18
C TYR A 430 -0.49 -37.52 36.24
N VAL A 431 0.44 -36.59 36.48
CA VAL A 431 1.87 -36.91 36.63
C VAL A 431 2.10 -37.87 37.80
N GLN A 432 1.44 -37.65 38.94
CA GLN A 432 1.56 -38.49 40.13
C GLN A 432 1.01 -39.92 39.95
N ARG A 433 0.12 -40.15 38.98
CA ARG A 433 -0.37 -41.49 38.62
C ARG A 433 0.63 -42.29 37.77
N LEU A 434 1.70 -41.67 37.27
CA LEU A 434 2.71 -42.31 36.45
C LEU A 434 3.92 -42.69 37.29
N GLU A 435 4.43 -43.91 37.08
CA GLU A 435 5.71 -44.32 37.69
C GLU A 435 6.88 -43.62 37.01
N GLY A 436 7.89 -43.21 37.78
CA GLY A 436 9.12 -42.63 37.24
C GLY A 436 9.07 -41.12 37.01
N PHE A 437 7.99 -40.43 37.40
CA PHE A 437 7.87 -38.97 37.35
C PHE A 437 7.68 -38.37 38.74
N THR A 438 8.18 -37.15 38.95
CA THR A 438 7.94 -36.37 40.16
C THR A 438 7.75 -34.89 39.82
N VAL A 439 6.73 -34.26 40.38
CA VAL A 439 6.50 -32.81 40.21
C VAL A 439 7.38 -32.05 41.19
N VAL A 440 8.31 -31.25 40.68
CA VAL A 440 9.27 -30.48 41.51
C VAL A 440 8.80 -29.06 41.82
N ALA A 441 7.97 -28.49 40.97
CA ALA A 441 7.42 -27.14 41.10
C ALA A 441 6.22 -26.95 40.16
N GLU A 442 5.41 -25.94 40.46
CA GLU A 442 4.27 -25.48 39.68
C GLU A 442 4.43 -23.96 39.50
N ALA A 443 4.19 -23.46 38.29
CA ALA A 443 4.23 -22.05 37.96
C ALA A 443 2.93 -21.63 37.27
N HIS A 444 2.45 -20.43 37.58
CA HIS A 444 1.20 -19.89 37.02
C HIS A 444 1.43 -18.69 36.09
N THR A 445 2.68 -18.26 35.93
CA THR A 445 3.09 -17.17 35.04
C THR A 445 4.41 -17.51 34.34
N ALA A 446 4.68 -16.86 33.21
CA ALA A 446 5.92 -17.05 32.46
C ALA A 446 7.16 -16.63 33.25
N ILE A 447 7.08 -15.52 33.99
CA ILE A 447 8.16 -15.04 34.85
C ILE A 447 8.47 -16.06 35.96
N GLU A 448 7.44 -16.57 36.61
CA GLU A 448 7.59 -17.60 37.65
C GLU A 448 8.17 -18.89 37.08
N ALA A 449 7.73 -19.30 35.89
CA ALA A 449 8.22 -20.51 35.23
C ALA A 449 9.73 -20.44 34.97
N LEU A 450 10.25 -19.31 34.48
CA LEU A 450 11.68 -19.14 34.22
C LEU A 450 12.51 -19.16 35.51
N ARG A 451 12.02 -18.49 36.57
CA ARG A 451 12.66 -18.50 37.89
C ARG A 451 12.71 -19.91 38.48
N LEU A 452 11.57 -20.61 38.50
CA LEU A 452 11.47 -21.96 39.05
C LEU A 452 12.22 -22.98 38.19
N ALA A 453 12.32 -22.80 36.88
CA ALA A 453 13.15 -23.65 36.02
C ALA A 453 14.64 -23.55 36.39
N GLU A 454 15.13 -22.36 36.73
CA GLU A 454 16.52 -22.17 37.17
C GLU A 454 16.79 -22.74 38.56
N GLU A 455 15.87 -22.51 39.51
CA GLU A 455 15.98 -22.96 40.90
C GLU A 455 15.82 -24.49 41.02
N SER A 456 14.80 -25.04 40.38
CA SER A 456 14.46 -26.45 40.50
C SER A 456 15.21 -27.32 39.49
N ARG A 457 15.74 -26.80 38.38
CA ARG A 457 16.43 -27.59 37.33
C ARG A 457 15.62 -28.84 36.92
N PRO A 458 14.41 -28.68 36.40
CA PRO A 458 13.58 -29.81 35.98
C PRO A 458 14.22 -30.51 34.78
N ASP A 459 13.87 -31.78 34.58
CA ASP A 459 14.22 -32.51 33.37
C ASP A 459 13.21 -32.25 32.25
N LEU A 460 11.93 -32.08 32.63
CA LEU A 460 10.79 -31.90 31.75
C LEU A 460 9.95 -30.72 32.21
N VAL A 461 9.49 -29.90 31.27
CA VAL A 461 8.49 -28.85 31.51
C VAL A 461 7.22 -29.20 30.74
N LEU A 462 6.09 -29.24 31.44
CA LEU A 462 4.77 -29.23 30.84
C LEU A 462 4.33 -27.77 30.75
N LEU A 463 4.28 -27.21 29.53
CA LEU A 463 4.16 -25.78 29.31
C LEU A 463 2.85 -25.44 28.60
N ASP A 464 1.93 -24.74 29.26
CA ASP A 464 0.86 -24.06 28.52
C ASP A 464 1.44 -22.95 27.63
N ILE A 465 1.01 -22.91 26.37
CA ILE A 465 1.39 -21.86 25.41
C ILE A 465 0.77 -20.51 25.76
N TYR A 466 -0.38 -20.50 26.44
CA TYR A 466 -1.08 -19.27 26.81
C TYR A 466 -0.91 -19.02 28.31
N LEU A 467 -0.16 -17.97 28.66
CA LEU A 467 0.05 -17.51 30.04
C LEU A 467 -0.36 -16.02 30.12
N PRO A 468 -0.71 -15.51 31.31
CA PRO A 468 -1.30 -14.17 31.47
C PRO A 468 -0.33 -13.01 31.24
N ASP A 469 0.98 -13.21 31.41
CA ASP A 469 2.02 -12.19 31.32
C ASP A 469 2.76 -12.21 29.98
N HIS A 470 3.25 -13.38 29.55
CA HIS A 470 3.96 -13.57 28.28
C HIS A 470 3.49 -14.83 27.57
N SER A 471 3.80 -15.01 26.28
CA SER A 471 3.48 -16.27 25.61
C SER A 471 4.36 -17.40 26.16
N GLY A 472 3.83 -18.62 26.31
CA GLY A 472 4.62 -19.80 26.59
C GLY A 472 5.71 -20.05 25.53
N LEU A 473 5.55 -19.54 24.30
CA LEU A 473 6.63 -19.55 23.30
C LEU A 473 7.82 -18.66 23.72
N ASP A 474 7.59 -17.55 24.43
CA ASP A 474 8.65 -16.71 24.99
C ASP A 474 9.41 -17.45 26.10
N VAL A 475 8.70 -18.20 26.93
CA VAL A 475 9.29 -19.09 27.95
C VAL A 475 10.15 -20.15 27.28
N LEU A 476 9.62 -20.83 26.26
CA LEU A 476 10.35 -21.86 25.51
C LEU A 476 11.63 -21.29 24.87
N ARG A 477 11.54 -20.13 24.19
CA ARG A 477 12.72 -19.45 23.62
C ARG A 477 13.75 -19.11 24.71
N SER A 478 13.28 -18.58 25.83
CA SER A 478 14.15 -18.21 26.95
C SER A 478 14.86 -19.43 27.54
N LEU A 479 14.16 -20.55 27.76
CA LEU A 479 14.73 -21.81 28.23
C LEU A 479 15.78 -22.40 27.28
N ARG A 480 15.71 -22.08 25.98
CA ARG A 480 16.67 -22.51 24.95
C ARG A 480 17.90 -21.61 24.81
N THR A 481 17.98 -20.52 25.59
CA THR A 481 19.13 -19.59 25.54
C THR A 481 20.42 -20.30 26.00
N PRO A 482 21.55 -20.15 25.27
CA PRO A 482 22.83 -20.73 25.66
C PRO A 482 23.24 -20.34 27.08
N GLY A 483 23.69 -21.31 27.87
CA GLY A 483 24.12 -21.11 29.27
C GLY A 483 23.05 -21.41 30.33
N ARG A 484 21.81 -21.70 29.93
CA ARG A 484 20.77 -22.23 30.82
C ARG A 484 20.82 -23.75 30.92
N HIS A 485 20.20 -24.30 31.97
CA HIS A 485 20.07 -25.74 32.14
C HIS A 485 19.29 -26.34 30.95
N PRO A 486 19.77 -27.43 30.31
CA PRO A 486 19.02 -28.09 29.26
C PRO A 486 17.77 -28.75 29.86
N VAL A 487 16.60 -28.44 29.30
CA VAL A 487 15.31 -28.94 29.78
C VAL A 487 14.45 -29.33 28.59
N ASP A 488 13.78 -30.48 28.65
CA ASP A 488 12.83 -30.88 27.60
C ASP A 488 11.47 -30.25 27.84
N VAL A 489 10.73 -29.93 26.77
CA VAL A 489 9.43 -29.27 26.89
C VAL A 489 8.37 -30.06 26.15
N ILE A 490 7.26 -30.34 26.83
CA ILE A 490 6.00 -30.77 26.21
C ILE A 490 5.06 -29.58 26.25
N ALA A 491 4.65 -29.11 25.08
CA ALA A 491 3.72 -27.98 24.99
C ALA A 491 2.28 -28.45 25.16
N ILE A 492 1.50 -27.75 25.96
CA ILE A 492 0.07 -27.93 26.11
C ILE A 492 -0.60 -26.72 25.46
N THR A 493 -1.52 -26.95 24.53
CA THR A 493 -2.20 -25.88 23.78
C THR A 493 -3.70 -26.06 23.83
N ALA A 494 -4.43 -24.97 23.98
CA ALA A 494 -5.89 -24.96 23.83
C ALA A 494 -6.33 -24.74 22.37
N ASP A 495 -5.43 -24.27 21.51
CA ASP A 495 -5.73 -23.90 20.13
C ASP A 495 -5.36 -25.03 19.16
N LYS A 496 -6.23 -25.24 18.17
CA LYS A 496 -5.97 -26.10 17.00
C LYS A 496 -5.24 -25.33 15.88
N ASP A 497 -4.88 -24.07 16.13
CA ASP A 497 -4.16 -23.22 15.20
C ASP A 497 -2.83 -23.86 14.77
N VAL A 498 -2.75 -24.10 13.47
CA VAL A 498 -1.61 -24.74 12.80
C VAL A 498 -0.36 -23.87 12.90
N GLU A 499 -0.50 -22.53 12.98
CA GLU A 499 0.67 -21.64 13.04
C GLU A 499 1.34 -21.69 14.40
N THR A 500 0.58 -21.61 15.50
CA THR A 500 1.09 -21.79 16.86
C THR A 500 1.75 -23.16 17.05
N LEU A 501 1.14 -24.21 16.49
CA LEU A 501 1.73 -25.55 16.47
C LEU A 501 3.05 -25.59 15.69
N ARG A 502 3.11 -24.93 14.52
CA ARG A 502 4.30 -24.86 13.68
C ARG A 502 5.45 -24.10 14.37
N GLU A 503 5.15 -23.03 15.09
CA GLU A 503 6.14 -22.28 15.87
C GLU A 503 6.67 -23.08 17.07
N ALA A 504 5.80 -23.79 17.78
CA ALA A 504 6.21 -24.68 18.87
C ALA A 504 7.16 -25.78 18.36
N LEU A 505 6.84 -26.42 17.23
CA LEU A 505 7.68 -27.45 16.61
C LEU A 505 9.06 -26.91 16.20
N LYS A 506 9.12 -25.71 15.60
CA LYS A 506 10.39 -25.06 15.24
C LYS A 506 11.24 -24.73 16.46
N SER A 507 10.62 -24.55 17.62
CA SER A 507 11.26 -24.13 18.87
C SER A 507 11.75 -25.32 19.72
N GLY A 508 11.64 -26.55 19.20
CA GLY A 508 12.25 -27.74 19.80
C GLY A 508 11.49 -28.30 21.00
N VAL A 509 10.15 -28.32 20.94
CA VAL A 509 9.33 -29.13 21.87
C VAL A 509 9.44 -30.62 21.52
N VAL A 510 9.41 -31.48 22.53
CA VAL A 510 9.56 -32.93 22.34
C VAL A 510 8.22 -33.58 21.98
N HIS A 511 7.13 -33.15 22.63
CA HIS A 511 5.76 -33.54 22.30
C HIS A 511 4.80 -32.36 22.50
N TYR A 512 3.55 -32.52 22.06
CA TYR A 512 2.48 -31.56 22.33
C TYR A 512 1.20 -32.26 22.76
N LEU A 513 0.32 -31.54 23.46
CA LEU A 513 -1.01 -31.98 23.85
C LEU A 513 -2.02 -30.88 23.57
N VAL A 514 -3.12 -31.22 22.88
CA VAL A 514 -4.21 -30.28 22.56
C VAL A 514 -5.34 -30.47 23.56
N LYS A 515 -5.69 -29.42 24.32
CA LYS A 515 -6.84 -29.41 25.23
C LYS A 515 -8.16 -29.37 24.44
N PRO A 516 -9.24 -30.02 24.91
CA PRO A 516 -9.25 -30.96 26.04
C PRO A 516 -8.66 -32.31 25.63
N PHE A 517 -7.88 -32.92 26.51
CA PHE A 517 -7.30 -34.26 26.32
C PHE A 517 -7.62 -35.19 27.49
N GLN A 518 -7.64 -36.50 27.20
CA GLN A 518 -7.83 -37.55 28.19
C GLN A 518 -6.50 -37.95 28.85
N PHE A 519 -6.57 -38.56 30.03
CA PHE A 519 -5.41 -39.08 30.74
C PHE A 519 -4.63 -40.12 29.91
N SER A 520 -5.30 -40.88 29.04
CA SER A 520 -4.66 -41.82 28.12
C SER A 520 -3.67 -41.11 27.17
N ALA A 521 -4.09 -40.01 26.55
CA ALA A 521 -3.24 -39.21 25.68
C ALA A 521 -2.08 -38.57 26.45
N PHE A 522 -2.35 -38.05 27.65
CA PHE A 522 -1.33 -37.50 28.53
C PHE A 522 -0.27 -38.54 28.92
N ARG A 523 -0.72 -39.72 29.37
CA ARG A 523 0.13 -40.87 29.71
C ARG A 523 1.02 -41.26 28.54
N GLU A 524 0.44 -41.40 27.35
CA GLU A 524 1.15 -41.83 26.15
C GLU A 524 2.36 -40.93 25.85
N LYS A 525 2.20 -39.60 25.94
CA LYS A 525 3.31 -38.66 25.67
C LYS A 525 4.39 -38.69 26.74
N LEU A 526 4.00 -38.79 28.01
CA LEU A 526 4.98 -38.88 29.09
C LEU A 526 5.73 -40.21 29.06
N GLU A 527 5.05 -41.34 28.88
CA GLU A 527 5.70 -42.66 28.76
C GLU A 527 6.61 -42.72 27.52
N SER A 528 6.20 -42.14 26.39
CA SER A 528 7.04 -41.97 25.20
C SER A 528 8.31 -41.16 25.50
N TYR A 529 8.17 -40.04 26.21
CA TYR A 529 9.30 -39.23 26.66
C TYR A 529 10.25 -40.00 27.60
N ALA A 530 9.70 -40.74 28.58
CA ALA A 530 10.52 -41.55 29.47
C ALA A 530 11.30 -42.63 28.71
N ALA A 531 10.67 -43.29 27.74
CA ALA A 531 11.31 -44.28 26.89
C ALA A 531 12.44 -43.67 26.06
N LEU A 532 12.21 -42.49 25.46
CA LEU A 532 13.21 -41.72 24.73
C LEU A 532 14.42 -41.38 25.63
N ARG A 533 14.17 -40.83 26.82
CA ARG A 533 15.21 -40.44 27.76
C ARG A 533 16.03 -41.63 28.28
N ALA A 534 15.36 -42.72 28.62
CA ALA A 534 16.02 -43.95 29.07
C ALA A 534 16.93 -44.52 27.97
N ARG A 535 16.52 -44.41 26.70
CA ARG A 535 17.32 -44.86 25.55
C ARG A 535 18.53 -43.97 25.33
N LEU A 536 18.34 -42.65 25.29
CA LEU A 536 19.44 -41.68 25.14
C LEU A 536 20.49 -41.80 26.25
N ALA A 537 20.09 -42.19 27.47
CA ALA A 537 21.02 -42.44 28.57
C ALA A 537 21.86 -43.74 28.41
N GLN A 538 21.46 -44.67 27.54
CA GLN A 538 22.15 -45.94 27.30
C GLN A 538 23.04 -45.92 26.04
N VAL A 539 22.80 -44.96 25.14
CA VAL A 539 23.54 -44.84 23.89
C VAL A 539 24.91 -44.21 24.16
N SER A 540 25.98 -44.96 23.90
CA SER A 540 27.38 -44.52 24.03
C SER A 540 28.06 -44.33 22.66
N GLU A 541 27.60 -45.02 21.62
CA GLU A 541 27.93 -44.78 20.21
C GLU A 541 26.64 -44.75 19.39
N VAL A 542 26.52 -43.80 18.47
CA VAL A 542 25.30 -43.57 17.68
C VAL A 542 25.49 -44.19 16.29
N ASP A 543 24.79 -45.28 15.98
CA ASP A 543 24.66 -45.80 14.61
C ASP A 543 23.40 -45.24 13.90
N GLN A 544 23.32 -45.40 12.58
CA GLN A 544 22.21 -44.86 11.78
C GLN A 544 20.85 -45.50 12.13
N ASP A 545 20.82 -46.77 12.53
CA ASP A 545 19.59 -47.46 12.95
C ASP A 545 19.12 -46.99 14.34
N GLU A 546 20.05 -46.60 15.22
CA GLU A 546 19.82 -45.95 16.50
C GLU A 546 19.20 -44.56 16.30
N VAL A 547 19.73 -43.76 15.36
CA VAL A 547 19.17 -42.45 14.98
C VAL A 547 17.73 -42.59 14.48
N ASP A 548 17.48 -43.52 13.57
CA ASP A 548 16.15 -43.73 13.00
C ASP A 548 15.13 -44.20 14.05
N ARG A 549 15.55 -45.01 15.03
CA ARG A 549 14.71 -45.43 16.17
C ARG A 549 14.43 -44.29 17.16
N ILE A 550 15.42 -43.44 17.45
CA ILE A 550 15.25 -42.24 18.28
C ILE A 550 14.28 -41.26 17.60
N TYR A 551 14.41 -41.06 16.28
CA TYR A 551 13.47 -40.25 15.50
C TYR A 551 12.05 -40.83 15.44
N ALA A 552 11.90 -42.15 15.43
CA ALA A 552 10.59 -42.80 15.48
C ALA A 552 9.88 -42.56 16.84
N LEU A 553 10.63 -42.59 17.95
CA LEU A 553 10.12 -42.28 19.29
C LEU A 553 9.75 -40.79 19.45
N LEU A 554 10.48 -39.88 18.80
CA LEU A 554 10.17 -38.44 18.77
C LEU A 554 8.91 -38.12 17.93
N ARG A 555 8.52 -39.00 17.00
CA ARG A 555 7.40 -38.82 16.07
C ARG A 555 6.11 -39.52 16.48
N SER A 556 6.03 -40.11 17.66
CA SER A 556 4.87 -40.88 18.17
C SER A 556 3.62 -40.02 18.46
N ASP A 557 3.42 -38.91 17.75
CA ASP A 557 2.19 -38.10 17.82
C ASP A 557 1.62 -37.66 16.46
N SER A 558 1.81 -38.48 15.44
CA SER A 558 0.90 -38.48 14.31
C SER A 558 0.20 -39.83 14.30
N GLY A 559 -1.00 -39.91 14.90
CA GLY A 559 -1.94 -40.99 14.58
C GLY A 559 -1.92 -41.20 13.06
N PRO A 560 -1.93 -42.46 12.56
CA PRO A 560 -1.35 -42.85 11.27
C PRO A 560 -1.68 -41.80 10.20
N SER A 561 -0.69 -40.95 9.89
CA SER A 561 -0.90 -39.92 8.88
C SER A 561 -1.06 -40.66 7.56
N LEU A 562 -2.31 -40.73 7.10
CA LEU A 562 -2.63 -41.44 5.88
C LEU A 562 -1.78 -40.87 4.74
N PRO A 563 -1.16 -41.73 3.90
CA PRO A 563 -0.36 -41.26 2.78
C PRO A 563 -1.15 -40.26 1.94
N LYS A 564 -0.47 -39.24 1.38
CA LYS A 564 -1.12 -38.25 0.52
C LYS A 564 -2.00 -38.95 -0.54
N GLY A 565 -3.30 -38.63 -0.55
CA GLY A 565 -4.29 -39.26 -1.44
C GLY A 565 -5.12 -40.39 -0.83
N VAL A 566 -5.00 -40.64 0.48
CA VAL A 566 -5.82 -41.61 1.23
C VAL A 566 -6.72 -40.87 2.23
N SER A 567 -8.00 -40.72 1.88
CA SER A 567 -9.06 -40.17 2.74
C SER A 567 -9.42 -41.09 3.93
N PRO A 568 -9.53 -40.56 5.18
CA PRO A 568 -9.94 -41.32 6.36
C PRO A 568 -11.34 -41.96 6.25
N THR A 569 -12.28 -41.26 5.62
CA THR A 569 -13.67 -41.75 5.47
C THR A 569 -13.73 -42.94 4.53
N THR A 570 -12.99 -42.89 3.42
CA THR A 570 -12.88 -44.01 2.47
C THR A 570 -12.14 -45.20 3.07
N LEU A 571 -11.15 -44.96 3.94
CA LEU A 571 -10.45 -46.04 4.64
C LEU A 571 -11.39 -46.79 5.57
N ALA A 572 -12.22 -46.08 6.32
CA ALA A 572 -13.21 -46.70 7.20
C ALA A 572 -14.19 -47.60 6.43
N LEU A 573 -14.62 -47.19 5.22
CA LEU A 573 -15.46 -48.00 4.35
C LEU A 573 -14.74 -49.27 3.85
N VAL A 574 -13.48 -49.14 3.41
CA VAL A 574 -12.66 -50.28 2.97
C VAL A 574 -12.40 -51.25 4.12
N VAL A 575 -12.04 -50.75 5.31
CA VAL A 575 -11.82 -51.58 6.50
C VAL A 575 -13.10 -52.32 6.91
N ARG A 576 -14.25 -51.64 6.89
CA ARG A 576 -15.55 -52.29 7.18
C ARG A 576 -15.83 -53.41 6.18
N ALA A 577 -15.67 -53.14 4.89
CA ALA A 577 -15.94 -54.10 3.82
C ALA A 577 -15.02 -55.33 3.87
N VAL A 578 -13.73 -55.15 4.21
CA VAL A 578 -12.78 -56.26 4.39
C VAL A 578 -13.09 -57.07 5.64
N ARG A 579 -13.47 -56.42 6.75
CA ARG A 579 -13.83 -57.11 8.00
C ARG A 579 -15.14 -57.88 7.91
N SER A 580 -16.07 -57.43 7.08
CA SER A 580 -17.36 -58.10 6.87
C SER A 580 -17.28 -59.29 5.90
N ALA A 581 -16.15 -59.50 5.22
CA ALA A 581 -15.99 -60.60 4.30
C ALA A 581 -15.58 -61.89 5.02
N SER A 582 -16.28 -62.98 4.75
CA SER A 582 -16.01 -64.32 5.30
C SER A 582 -14.90 -65.07 4.56
N GLU A 583 -14.53 -64.62 3.35
CA GLU A 583 -13.50 -65.21 2.49
C GLU A 583 -12.49 -64.16 2.01
N ASP A 584 -11.39 -64.60 1.37
CA ASP A 584 -10.39 -63.69 0.83
C ASP A 584 -10.98 -62.84 -0.30
N VAL A 585 -10.90 -61.53 -0.17
CA VAL A 585 -11.52 -60.57 -1.09
C VAL A 585 -10.51 -60.02 -2.08
N SER A 586 -10.94 -59.80 -3.32
CA SER A 586 -10.14 -59.05 -4.30
C SER A 586 -10.36 -57.54 -4.15
N ALA A 587 -9.50 -56.74 -4.78
CA ALA A 587 -9.74 -55.30 -4.93
C ALA A 587 -11.00 -54.96 -5.74
N VAL A 588 -11.52 -55.89 -6.54
CA VAL A 588 -12.78 -55.71 -7.30
C VAL A 588 -13.98 -55.89 -6.37
N ASP A 589 -13.92 -56.86 -5.46
CA ASP A 589 -15.02 -57.15 -4.54
C ASP A 589 -15.19 -56.03 -3.52
N ILE A 590 -14.09 -55.50 -3.00
CA ILE A 590 -14.12 -54.34 -2.09
C ILE A 590 -14.55 -53.06 -2.80
N ALA A 591 -14.17 -52.86 -4.06
CA ALA A 591 -14.65 -51.73 -4.86
C ALA A 591 -16.17 -51.76 -5.00
N ARG A 592 -16.75 -52.94 -5.29
CA ARG A 592 -18.20 -53.14 -5.39
C ARG A 592 -18.90 -52.93 -4.05
N ALA A 593 -18.36 -53.50 -2.96
CA ALA A 593 -18.98 -53.42 -1.63
C ALA A 593 -18.90 -52.03 -0.99
N ALA A 594 -17.82 -51.27 -1.23
CA ALA A 594 -17.63 -49.94 -0.65
C ALA A 594 -18.06 -48.78 -1.57
N GLY A 595 -18.53 -49.06 -2.80
CA GLY A 595 -18.96 -48.04 -3.75
C GLY A 595 -17.82 -47.14 -4.26
N ILE A 596 -16.61 -47.70 -4.42
CA ILE A 596 -15.41 -46.96 -4.84
C ILE A 596 -14.78 -47.58 -6.09
N SER A 597 -13.90 -46.83 -6.78
CA SER A 597 -13.19 -47.38 -7.95
C SER A 597 -12.26 -48.55 -7.58
N ARG A 598 -12.06 -49.49 -8.51
CA ARG A 598 -11.08 -50.60 -8.37
C ARG A 598 -9.67 -50.09 -8.04
N VAL A 599 -9.25 -48.99 -8.66
CA VAL A 599 -7.92 -48.39 -8.43
C VAL A 599 -7.82 -47.78 -7.03
N THR A 600 -8.90 -47.17 -6.53
CA THR A 600 -8.99 -46.67 -5.15
C THR A 600 -8.99 -47.82 -4.16
N SER A 601 -9.81 -48.85 -4.36
CA SER A 601 -9.84 -50.04 -3.49
C SER A 601 -8.47 -50.71 -3.40
N ARG A 602 -7.81 -50.97 -4.55
CA ARG A 602 -6.47 -51.59 -4.59
C ARG A 602 -5.44 -50.78 -3.80
N ARG A 603 -5.40 -49.46 -4.00
CA ARG A 603 -4.48 -48.55 -3.30
C ARG A 603 -4.66 -48.58 -1.79
N TYR A 604 -5.90 -48.65 -1.32
CA TYR A 604 -6.20 -48.71 0.12
C TYR A 604 -5.88 -50.09 0.71
N LEU A 605 -6.14 -51.17 -0.03
CA LEU A 605 -5.78 -52.54 0.37
C LEU A 605 -4.25 -52.75 0.40
N GLU A 606 -3.50 -52.20 -0.56
CA GLU A 606 -2.03 -52.18 -0.53
C GLU A 606 -1.48 -51.36 0.64
N HIS A 607 -2.17 -50.29 1.05
CA HIS A 607 -1.81 -49.53 2.25
C HIS A 607 -2.04 -50.34 3.53
N LEU A 608 -3.21 -50.99 3.65
CA LEU A 608 -3.56 -51.86 4.78
C LEU A 608 -2.65 -53.10 4.89
N ALA A 609 -2.17 -53.61 3.76
CA ALA A 609 -1.20 -54.70 3.74
C ALA A 609 0.20 -54.23 4.16
N ARG A 610 0.63 -53.04 3.72
CA ARG A 610 1.90 -52.42 4.18
C ARG A 610 1.88 -52.12 5.69
N SER A 611 0.72 -51.76 6.25
CA SER A 611 0.56 -51.55 7.69
C SER A 611 0.32 -52.84 8.50
N GLY A 612 0.33 -54.02 7.85
CA GLY A 612 0.20 -55.32 8.50
C GLY A 612 -1.21 -55.68 8.98
N LEU A 613 -2.22 -54.86 8.65
CA LEU A 613 -3.62 -55.09 9.05
C LEU A 613 -4.32 -56.14 8.17
N VAL A 614 -3.81 -56.37 6.97
CA VAL A 614 -4.36 -57.30 5.97
C VAL A 614 -3.24 -58.16 5.39
N ALA A 615 -3.47 -59.48 5.32
CA ALA A 615 -2.56 -60.41 4.66
C ALA A 615 -2.87 -60.48 3.16
N ILE A 616 -1.83 -60.50 2.32
CA ILE A 616 -1.96 -60.70 0.88
C ILE A 616 -1.65 -62.16 0.55
N THR A 617 -2.55 -62.82 -0.16
CA THR A 617 -2.35 -64.12 -0.78
C THR A 617 -2.47 -63.97 -2.30
N ASN A 618 -1.64 -64.68 -3.05
CA ASN A 618 -1.75 -64.71 -4.51
C ASN A 618 -2.50 -65.97 -4.93
N ARG A 619 -3.57 -65.81 -5.72
CA ARG A 619 -4.25 -66.95 -6.37
C ARG A 619 -3.99 -66.89 -7.86
N TYR A 620 -3.41 -67.97 -8.41
CA TYR A 620 -3.26 -68.14 -9.84
C TYR A 620 -4.58 -68.66 -10.41
N GLY A 621 -5.25 -67.84 -11.23
CA GLY A 621 -6.42 -68.26 -12.01
C GLY A 621 -6.00 -68.85 -13.36
N SER A 622 -6.92 -69.56 -14.02
CA SER A 622 -6.73 -70.26 -15.30
C SER A 622 -6.37 -69.38 -16.51
N ALA A 623 -6.33 -68.05 -16.35
CA ALA A 623 -5.98 -67.07 -17.38
C ALA A 623 -4.79 -66.18 -16.96
N GLY A 624 -3.66 -66.79 -16.59
CA GLY A 624 -2.31 -66.23 -16.73
C GLY A 624 -1.90 -64.95 -15.97
N ARG A 625 -2.78 -64.27 -15.22
CA ARG A 625 -2.42 -63.07 -14.42
C ARG A 625 -2.68 -63.30 -12.93
N PRO A 626 -1.68 -63.13 -12.04
CA PRO A 626 -1.87 -63.34 -10.61
C PRO A 626 -2.86 -62.32 -10.04
N GLU A 627 -3.87 -62.80 -9.31
CA GLU A 627 -4.83 -61.95 -8.60
C GLU A 627 -4.48 -61.90 -7.11
N HIS A 628 -4.30 -60.68 -6.59
CA HIS A 628 -4.06 -60.43 -5.18
C HIS A 628 -5.38 -60.54 -4.40
N ARG A 629 -5.39 -61.43 -3.42
CA ARG A 629 -6.47 -61.69 -2.48
C ARG A 629 -6.06 -61.17 -1.11
N TYR A 630 -7.01 -60.55 -0.42
CA TYR A 630 -6.78 -59.81 0.82
C TYR A 630 -7.64 -60.42 1.92
N ARG A 631 -7.02 -60.77 3.06
CA ARG A 631 -7.71 -61.27 4.26
C ARG A 631 -7.35 -60.41 5.46
N TRP A 632 -8.32 -60.09 6.32
CA TRP A 632 -8.03 -59.41 7.58
C TRP A 632 -7.09 -60.26 8.44
N SER A 633 -5.98 -59.67 8.91
CA SER A 633 -5.01 -60.39 9.74
C SER A 633 -5.50 -60.44 11.18
N SER A 634 -5.84 -61.63 11.69
CA SER A 634 -6.20 -61.85 13.10
C SER A 634 -5.00 -61.79 14.06
N ARG A 635 -3.76 -61.74 13.54
CA ARG A 635 -2.53 -61.74 14.36
C ARG A 635 -2.22 -60.44 15.12
N VAL A 636 -3.10 -59.45 15.08
CA VAL A 636 -3.01 -58.23 15.91
C VAL A 636 -3.73 -58.41 17.26
N SER A 637 -4.48 -59.50 17.47
CA SER A 637 -5.18 -59.75 18.75
C SER A 637 -4.35 -60.50 19.81
N GLU A 638 -3.15 -61.01 19.51
CA GLU A 638 -2.32 -61.78 20.47
C GLU A 638 -1.18 -60.97 21.14
N ARG A 639 -0.89 -59.74 20.70
CA ARG A 639 0.03 -58.84 21.44
C ARG A 639 -0.63 -58.01 22.54
N ALA A 640 -1.93 -58.23 22.78
CA ALA A 640 -2.69 -57.63 23.88
C ALA A 640 -3.01 -58.64 25.02
N GLY A 641 -2.30 -59.76 25.07
CA GLY A 641 -2.44 -60.77 26.12
C GLY A 641 -1.15 -61.56 26.31
N THR A 642 -0.12 -60.94 26.87
CA THR A 642 0.91 -61.58 27.72
C THR A 642 1.54 -60.53 28.62
#